data_AF-A0A812PAJ4-F1
#
_entry.id   AF-A0A812PAJ4-F1
#
_cell.length_a   1.000
_cell.length_b   1.000
_cell.length_c   1.000
_cell.angle_alpha   90.00
_cell.angle_beta   90.00
_cell.angle_gamma   90.00
#
_symmetry.space_group_name_H-M   'P 1'
#
loop_
_entity.id
_entity.type
_entity.pdbx_description
1 polymer ?
#
loop_
_entity_poly.entity_id
_entity_poly.type
_entity_poly.pdbx_seq_one_letter_code
_entity_poly.pdbx_strand_id
1 'polypeptide(L)'
;MAIMTNMGMHVFHPDWQNVRPGTMPQGRQFSTTFRMITLKVFGREEEIMLPVQTCTKVADVRDALARALGLDPESVRLRLAWLAVLLCARGNQQFTPVGFEDVQEVWIIGDLHGDMQCAEQWVKRTGLVDLDTWKWQGGERSALVFMGDYVDRGPDGLQVLSFVRNLTWSFPRNVLALMGNHDLYFLADSVLPDGATTLMGIPVRDFSFSFIHPEEYLNWVPASDAKAEDKSEIMPSLLAALQYVYQMRLERQVMMTNGPDQRSLFAWPPFIHNETLRQRSVQRLEQWQQHLAEGLHSSGLAEWLLERPALAVVAGTLFVHGGLMPVRDVSELVPLAPGHLHSDLGQLLQDGGAGLELLQQATTYRGFHADDPRGCSEVESVLRAVRKVANVSRIVVGHTPDDEVRIRCREKLVAADAALSRYYRAYGNRYCPIKTDVQRLANAGCSAPVPAECQGQVAHLQSNGKVRRVPMTGFDKWTDEEAAHSEHSPSCWVPLTGSKADSGAGTMRLKLVGRIGFEPLNSQFAHSASSAVDSSLETAGTAMRGVMPPILVTSALRDGIGILFLVKQGCSTRKQMLSEEVATSVIVKGIKSFRPSRHEWPHPTGVIGAGYNGLKTAMLYTKAGNDNYVVFDRNDKVGGYCWITAANTHSKLQTEFGSFHIWWGQDLVTEKCPYPKGWEIWPKKKEAPLRDQGGRRNGLNLT
;
A
#
# COMPACT_ATOMS: atom_id res chain seq x y z
N MET A 1 1.66 30.11 -30.81
CA MET A 1 0.53 29.64 -29.97
C MET A 1 0.29 28.14 -30.10
N ALA A 2 -0.04 27.59 -31.27
CA ALA A 2 -0.39 26.16 -31.43
C ALA A 2 0.67 25.16 -30.87
N ILE A 3 1.97 25.46 -31.04
CA ILE A 3 3.06 24.65 -30.47
C ILE A 3 3.03 24.66 -28.93
N MET A 4 2.75 25.81 -28.29
CA MET A 4 2.69 25.94 -26.83
C MET A 4 1.46 25.25 -26.24
N THR A 5 0.32 25.31 -26.94
CA THR A 5 -0.92 24.62 -26.57
C THR A 5 -0.73 23.10 -26.64
N ASN A 6 -0.06 22.60 -27.68
CA ASN A 6 0.29 21.18 -27.79
C ASN A 6 1.31 20.70 -26.73
N MET A 7 2.08 21.62 -26.14
CA MET A 7 3.03 21.34 -25.05
C MET A 7 2.40 21.44 -23.65
N GLY A 8 1.09 21.73 -23.53
CA GLY A 8 0.41 21.84 -22.22
C GLY A 8 0.83 23.05 -21.38
N MET A 9 1.53 24.04 -21.96
CA MET A 9 2.01 25.24 -21.26
C MET A 9 0.91 26.30 -21.13
N HIS A 10 -0.22 25.90 -20.56
CA HIS A 10 -1.42 26.71 -20.47
C HIS A 10 -1.36 27.83 -19.41
N VAL A 11 -0.44 27.73 -18.46
CA VAL A 11 -0.40 28.58 -17.26
C VAL A 11 -0.07 30.06 -17.55
N PHE A 12 0.41 30.39 -18.74
CA PHE A 12 0.97 31.71 -19.05
C PHE A 12 0.13 32.59 -20.00
N HIS A 13 -1.12 32.22 -20.29
CA HIS A 13 -2.02 33.00 -21.15
C HIS A 13 -3.01 33.87 -20.34
N PRO A 14 -3.22 35.16 -20.69
CA PRO A 14 -4.13 36.06 -19.96
C PRO A 14 -5.58 35.54 -19.88
N ASP A 15 -6.11 34.98 -20.98
CA ASP A 15 -7.51 34.53 -21.07
C ASP A 15 -7.87 33.35 -20.16
N TRP A 16 -6.86 32.70 -19.56
CA TRP A 16 -7.03 31.48 -18.75
C TRP A 16 -6.88 31.70 -17.24
N GLN A 17 -6.67 32.94 -16.81
CA GLN A 17 -6.82 33.37 -15.41
C GLN A 17 -8.19 34.00 -15.13
N ASN A 18 -9.22 33.71 -15.94
CA ASN A 18 -10.61 34.04 -15.62
C ASN A 18 -11.10 33.20 -14.43
N VAL A 19 -10.60 33.52 -13.25
CA VAL A 19 -11.06 33.03 -11.95
C VAL A 19 -12.50 33.52 -11.77
N ARG A 20 -13.42 32.62 -11.42
CA ARG A 20 -14.81 33.00 -11.12
C ARG A 20 -14.81 34.04 -9.99
N PRO A 21 -15.64 35.09 -10.04
CA PRO A 21 -15.73 36.05 -8.94
C PRO A 21 -16.06 35.32 -7.63
N GLY A 22 -15.17 35.37 -6.65
CA GLY A 22 -15.37 34.78 -5.31
C GLY A 22 -14.37 33.68 -4.87
N THR A 23 -13.50 33.17 -5.76
CA THR A 23 -12.53 32.10 -5.40
C THR A 23 -11.08 32.58 -5.25
N MET A 24 -10.85 33.88 -5.05
CA MET A 24 -9.50 34.42 -4.85
C MET A 24 -9.05 34.20 -3.39
N PRO A 25 -7.94 33.47 -3.13
CA PRO A 25 -7.33 33.45 -1.81
C PRO A 25 -6.85 34.86 -1.44
N GLN A 26 -7.25 35.37 -0.28
CA GLN A 26 -6.81 36.69 0.19
C GLN A 26 -5.28 36.69 0.37
N GLY A 27 -4.59 37.65 -0.25
CA GLY A 27 -3.18 37.96 0.05
C GLY A 27 -2.13 37.73 -1.04
N ARG A 28 -2.48 37.22 -2.24
CA ARG A 28 -1.54 37.16 -3.39
C ARG A 28 -1.98 38.08 -4.52
N GLN A 29 -1.25 39.17 -4.74
CA GLN A 29 -1.38 39.99 -5.94
C GLN A 29 -0.56 39.36 -7.07
N PHE A 30 -1.22 38.92 -8.15
CA PHE A 30 -0.54 38.48 -9.37
C PHE A 30 -0.26 39.68 -10.28
N SER A 31 0.88 39.70 -10.96
CA SER A 31 1.18 40.75 -11.93
C SER A 31 0.24 40.65 -13.14
N THR A 32 -0.45 41.75 -13.46
CA THR A 32 -1.31 41.86 -14.64
C THR A 32 -0.55 42.20 -15.93
N THR A 33 0.77 42.41 -15.83
CA THR A 33 1.63 42.72 -16.99
C THR A 33 2.34 41.49 -17.50
N PHE A 34 2.28 41.30 -18.82
CA PHE A 34 2.93 40.21 -19.54
C PHE A 34 4.12 40.74 -20.34
N ARG A 35 5.16 39.92 -20.45
CA ARG A 35 6.29 40.14 -21.35
C ARG A 35 6.58 38.88 -22.16
N MET A 36 7.09 39.07 -23.37
CA MET A 36 7.60 37.97 -24.18
C MET A 36 9.01 37.61 -23.74
N ILE A 37 9.26 36.32 -23.55
CA ILE A 37 10.61 35.76 -23.33
C ILE A 37 10.96 34.81 -24.48
N THR A 38 12.24 34.76 -24.82
CA THR A 38 12.80 33.83 -25.81
C THR A 38 13.67 32.79 -25.11
N LEU A 39 13.37 31.51 -25.30
CA LEU A 39 14.18 30.39 -24.84
C LEU A 39 14.92 29.77 -26.04
N LYS A 40 16.24 29.64 -25.95
CA LYS A 40 17.11 29.04 -26.98
C LYS A 40 17.74 27.75 -26.48
N VAL A 41 17.74 26.67 -27.26
CA VAL A 41 18.46 25.46 -26.86
C VAL A 41 19.97 25.70 -26.93
N PHE A 42 20.72 25.33 -25.89
CA PHE A 42 22.17 25.50 -25.85
C PHE A 42 22.85 24.76 -27.02
N GLY A 43 23.59 25.50 -27.85
CA GLY A 43 24.33 24.94 -28.99
C GLY A 43 23.48 24.58 -30.21
N ARG A 44 22.25 25.08 -30.31
CA ARG A 44 21.34 24.89 -31.46
C ARG A 44 20.68 26.21 -31.85
N GLU A 45 20.16 26.27 -33.07
CA GLU A 45 19.37 27.42 -33.56
C GLU A 45 17.88 27.34 -33.16
N GLU A 46 17.47 26.28 -32.46
CA GLU A 46 16.09 26.10 -32.04
C GLU A 46 15.71 27.06 -30.89
N GLU A 47 14.67 27.86 -31.10
CA GLU A 47 14.15 28.80 -30.12
C GLU A 47 12.61 28.77 -30.04
N ILE A 48 12.07 29.11 -28.87
CA ILE A 48 10.65 29.33 -28.67
C ILE A 48 10.41 30.65 -27.95
N MET A 49 9.33 31.33 -28.32
CA MET A 49 8.88 32.57 -27.67
C MET A 49 7.63 32.30 -26.85
N LEU A 50 7.64 32.72 -25.59
CA LEU A 50 6.55 32.50 -24.63
C LEU A 50 6.10 33.84 -24.03
N PRO A 51 4.79 34.14 -23.95
CA PRO A 51 4.32 35.18 -23.04
C PRO A 51 4.40 34.66 -21.61
N VAL A 52 4.94 35.46 -20.69
CA VAL A 52 4.95 35.17 -19.24
C VAL A 52 4.60 36.42 -18.46
N GLN A 53 4.06 36.28 -17.25
CA GLN A 53 3.88 37.42 -16.34
C GLN A 53 5.25 37.97 -15.95
N THR A 54 5.38 39.29 -15.75
CA THR A 54 6.65 39.94 -15.39
C THR A 54 7.32 39.32 -14.15
N CYS A 55 6.52 38.85 -13.18
CA CYS A 55 6.99 38.21 -11.95
C CYS A 55 7.34 36.71 -12.05
N THR A 56 7.21 36.08 -13.24
CA THR A 56 7.41 34.64 -13.43
C THR A 56 8.85 34.23 -13.08
N LYS A 57 9.01 33.21 -12.23
CA LYS A 57 10.33 32.74 -11.79
C LYS A 57 10.92 31.71 -12.74
N VAL A 58 12.24 31.59 -12.70
CA VAL A 58 12.98 30.57 -13.47
C VAL A 58 12.53 29.15 -13.10
N ALA A 59 12.19 28.91 -11.82
CA ALA A 59 11.61 27.66 -11.35
C ALA A 59 10.33 27.28 -12.12
N ASP A 60 9.41 28.23 -12.29
CA ASP A 60 8.09 27.99 -12.91
C ASP A 60 8.25 27.57 -14.38
N VAL A 61 9.13 28.27 -15.10
CA VAL A 61 9.41 27.98 -16.52
C VAL A 61 10.17 26.66 -16.66
N ARG A 62 11.14 26.38 -15.78
CA ARG A 62 11.89 25.11 -15.76
C ARG A 62 10.96 23.93 -15.56
N ASP A 63 10.06 24.02 -14.59
CA ASP A 63 9.18 22.90 -14.22
C ASP A 63 8.09 22.68 -15.28
N ALA A 64 7.55 23.76 -15.85
CA ALA A 64 6.63 23.65 -16.99
C ALA A 64 7.31 23.00 -18.20
N LEU A 65 8.56 23.39 -18.50
CA LEU A 65 9.34 22.82 -19.58
C LEU A 65 9.71 21.35 -19.33
N ALA A 66 10.07 21.01 -18.09
CA ALA A 66 10.36 19.63 -17.70
C ALA A 66 9.13 18.73 -17.87
N ARG A 67 7.95 19.16 -17.40
CA ARG A 67 6.68 18.44 -17.60
C ARG A 67 6.35 18.27 -19.09
N ALA A 68 6.45 19.35 -19.87
CA ALA A 68 6.16 19.32 -21.31
C ALA A 68 7.07 18.36 -22.09
N LEU A 69 8.33 18.21 -21.65
CA LEU A 69 9.31 17.33 -22.28
C LEU A 69 9.37 15.92 -21.65
N GLY A 70 8.52 15.63 -20.66
CA GLY A 70 8.52 14.36 -19.94
C GLY A 70 9.82 14.11 -19.15
N LEU A 71 10.45 15.18 -18.65
CA LEU A 71 11.69 15.21 -17.88
C LEU A 71 11.46 15.47 -16.37
N ASP A 72 10.21 15.40 -15.91
CA ASP A 72 9.84 15.69 -14.52
C ASP A 72 10.32 14.59 -13.53
N PRO A 73 10.54 14.89 -12.24
CA PRO A 73 10.96 13.91 -11.23
C PRO A 73 10.07 12.65 -11.10
N GLU A 74 8.76 12.74 -11.37
CA GLU A 74 7.86 11.59 -11.48
C GLU A 74 8.12 10.73 -12.73
N SER A 75 8.56 11.34 -13.83
CA SER A 75 8.98 10.57 -15.03
C SER A 75 10.35 9.91 -14.86
N VAL A 76 11.22 10.44 -13.99
CA VAL A 76 12.44 9.74 -13.54
C VAL A 76 12.11 8.58 -12.61
N ARG A 77 11.07 8.69 -11.76
CA ARG A 77 10.52 7.52 -11.04
C ARG A 77 10.02 6.46 -12.01
N LEU A 78 9.44 6.82 -13.16
CA LEU A 78 9.07 5.87 -14.23
C LEU A 78 10.28 5.27 -14.94
N ARG A 79 11.39 6.00 -15.14
CA ARG A 79 12.64 5.42 -15.70
C ARG A 79 13.37 4.52 -14.70
N LEU A 80 13.30 4.82 -13.41
CA LEU A 80 13.72 3.92 -12.33
C LEU A 80 12.76 2.73 -12.20
N ALA A 81 11.46 2.92 -12.46
CA ALA A 81 10.49 1.84 -12.57
C ALA A 81 10.76 0.97 -13.81
N TRP A 82 11.34 1.51 -14.90
CA TRP A 82 11.81 0.70 -16.04
C TRP A 82 13.07 -0.12 -15.72
N LEU A 83 13.97 0.39 -14.87
CA LEU A 83 15.01 -0.46 -14.27
C LEU A 83 14.39 -1.52 -13.36
N ALA A 84 13.29 -1.20 -12.65
CA ALA A 84 12.50 -2.15 -11.87
C ALA A 84 11.76 -3.19 -12.76
N VAL A 85 11.38 -2.84 -13.99
CA VAL A 85 10.79 -3.75 -14.98
C VAL A 85 11.84 -4.63 -15.66
N LEU A 86 13.07 -4.15 -15.86
CA LEU A 86 14.19 -5.05 -16.19
C LEU A 86 14.57 -5.94 -15.00
N LEU A 87 14.29 -5.51 -13.77
CA LEU A 87 14.28 -6.36 -12.57
C LEU A 87 13.02 -7.25 -12.44
N CYS A 88 12.01 -7.16 -13.32
CA CYS A 88 10.88 -8.10 -13.34
C CYS A 88 11.27 -9.52 -13.80
N ALA A 89 12.55 -9.78 -14.12
CA ALA A 89 13.10 -11.12 -14.05
C ALA A 89 13.22 -11.67 -12.60
N ARG A 90 12.87 -10.87 -11.57
CA ARG A 90 12.78 -11.21 -10.15
C ARG A 90 11.43 -10.79 -9.55
N GLY A 91 10.34 -11.39 -10.01
CA GLY A 91 8.98 -11.20 -9.46
C GLY A 91 8.77 -11.72 -8.03
N ASN A 92 9.74 -11.55 -7.12
CA ASN A 92 9.68 -11.99 -5.73
C ASN A 92 10.22 -10.95 -4.71
N GLN A 93 10.80 -9.83 -5.14
CA GLN A 93 11.55 -8.94 -4.21
C GLN A 93 10.78 -7.75 -3.63
N GLN A 94 9.57 -7.42 -4.11
CA GLN A 94 8.87 -6.22 -3.60
C GLN A 94 8.28 -6.41 -2.19
N PHE A 95 7.78 -7.62 -1.88
CA PHE A 95 7.13 -7.91 -0.60
C PHE A 95 7.99 -8.77 0.33
N THR A 96 9.11 -9.30 -0.16
CA THR A 96 10.05 -10.10 0.63
C THR A 96 11.07 -9.17 1.27
N PRO A 97 11.20 -9.15 2.62
CA PRO A 97 12.22 -8.37 3.27
C PRO A 97 13.64 -8.82 2.85
N VAL A 98 14.57 -7.88 2.76
CA VAL A 98 15.97 -8.17 2.41
C VAL A 98 16.56 -9.13 3.43
N GLY A 99 17.16 -10.23 2.96
CA GLY A 99 17.75 -11.28 3.81
C GLY A 99 16.83 -12.47 4.07
N PHE A 100 15.56 -12.42 3.63
CA PHE A 100 14.57 -13.49 3.82
C PHE A 100 14.29 -14.29 2.53
N GLU A 101 15.03 -14.03 1.45
CA GLU A 101 14.77 -14.63 0.13
C GLU A 101 14.93 -16.15 0.09
N ASP A 102 15.84 -16.69 0.90
CA ASP A 102 16.19 -18.12 0.94
C ASP A 102 15.56 -18.88 2.12
N VAL A 103 14.69 -18.22 2.89
CA VAL A 103 14.02 -18.83 4.06
C VAL A 103 13.04 -19.91 3.59
N GLN A 104 13.09 -21.06 4.27
CA GLN A 104 12.25 -22.23 3.98
C GLN A 104 11.45 -22.69 5.20
N GLU A 105 11.92 -22.36 6.40
CA GLU A 105 11.31 -22.73 7.67
C GLU A 105 11.00 -21.46 8.47
N VAL A 106 9.80 -21.36 9.03
CA VAL A 106 9.37 -20.16 9.75
C VAL A 106 8.65 -20.54 11.03
N TRP A 107 9.15 -20.05 12.15
CA TRP A 107 8.43 -20.03 13.43
C TRP A 107 7.66 -18.74 13.55
N ILE A 108 6.42 -18.82 14.04
CA ILE A 108 5.45 -17.73 14.03
C ILE A 108 4.95 -17.54 15.44
N ILE A 109 5.23 -16.37 16.02
CA ILE A 109 4.74 -15.95 17.32
C ILE A 109 3.63 -14.91 17.09
N GLY A 110 2.45 -15.20 17.63
CA GLY A 110 1.28 -14.32 17.61
C GLY A 110 1.37 -13.16 18.60
N ASP A 111 0.22 -12.62 18.95
CA ASP A 111 0.06 -11.38 19.72
C ASP A 111 0.55 -11.57 21.17
N LEU A 112 1.47 -10.68 21.60
CA LEU A 112 2.19 -10.81 22.88
C LEU A 112 1.60 -9.95 23.99
N HIS A 113 0.93 -8.84 23.65
CA HIS A 113 0.16 -8.00 24.56
C HIS A 113 0.82 -7.79 25.94
N GLY A 114 2.02 -7.19 25.93
CA GLY A 114 2.68 -6.70 27.14
C GLY A 114 3.03 -7.76 28.18
N ASP A 115 3.18 -9.03 27.80
CA ASP A 115 3.60 -10.12 28.69
C ASP A 115 5.04 -10.55 28.38
N MET A 116 6.00 -9.84 28.98
CA MET A 116 7.42 -10.06 28.71
C MET A 116 7.88 -11.47 29.12
N GLN A 117 7.36 -11.99 30.23
CA GLN A 117 7.70 -13.33 30.68
C GLN A 117 7.28 -14.40 29.66
N CYS A 118 6.10 -14.26 29.04
CA CYS A 118 5.68 -15.19 27.99
C CYS A 118 6.38 -14.94 26.66
N ALA A 119 6.72 -13.69 26.32
CA ALA A 119 7.53 -13.40 25.14
C ALA A 119 8.87 -14.16 25.18
N GLU A 120 9.60 -14.12 26.30
CA GLU A 120 10.86 -14.88 26.45
C GLU A 120 10.64 -16.39 26.37
N GLN A 121 9.61 -16.91 27.06
CA GLN A 121 9.33 -18.35 27.06
C GLN A 121 8.96 -18.85 25.65
N TRP A 122 8.19 -18.08 24.88
CA TRP A 122 7.85 -18.45 23.50
C TRP A 122 9.06 -18.42 22.59
N VAL A 123 9.95 -17.44 22.70
CA VAL A 123 11.21 -17.44 21.93
C VAL A 123 12.08 -18.62 22.32
N LYS A 124 12.27 -18.90 23.62
CA LYS A 124 12.99 -20.10 24.10
C LYS A 124 12.34 -21.39 23.58
N ARG A 125 11.01 -21.45 23.53
CA ARG A 125 10.24 -22.60 23.06
C ARG A 125 10.50 -22.93 21.58
N THR A 126 10.79 -21.92 20.76
CA THR A 126 11.16 -22.15 19.34
C THR A 126 12.50 -22.85 19.18
N GLY A 127 13.40 -22.73 20.16
CA GLY A 127 14.78 -23.24 20.07
C GLY A 127 15.66 -22.50 19.05
N LEU A 128 15.18 -21.41 18.43
CA LEU A 128 15.91 -20.69 17.40
C LEU A 128 16.96 -19.72 17.94
N VAL A 129 16.78 -19.24 19.18
CA VAL A 129 17.66 -18.27 19.81
C VAL A 129 17.99 -18.73 21.21
N ASP A 130 19.28 -18.82 21.49
CA ASP A 130 19.78 -18.92 22.86
C ASP A 130 19.77 -17.50 23.46
N LEU A 131 18.85 -17.24 24.38
CA LEU A 131 18.70 -15.91 25.01
C LEU A 131 19.79 -15.61 26.04
N ASP A 132 20.52 -16.62 26.53
CA ASP A 132 21.61 -16.40 27.50
C ASP A 132 22.90 -15.99 26.77
N THR A 133 23.20 -16.62 25.63
CA THR A 133 24.38 -16.28 24.82
C THR A 133 24.10 -15.31 23.68
N TRP A 134 22.81 -15.02 23.44
CA TRP A 134 22.31 -14.20 22.35
C TRP A 134 22.80 -14.67 20.97
N LYS A 135 22.75 -15.99 20.75
CA LYS A 135 23.16 -16.65 19.50
C LYS A 135 21.99 -17.30 18.79
N TRP A 136 22.02 -17.21 17.46
CA TRP A 136 21.11 -17.97 16.61
C TRP A 136 21.48 -19.46 16.64
N GLN A 137 20.51 -20.30 16.93
CA GLN A 137 20.60 -21.77 17.00
C GLN A 137 19.81 -22.46 15.88
N GLY A 138 18.94 -21.72 15.19
CA GLY A 138 18.19 -22.23 14.04
C GLY A 138 19.09 -22.51 12.83
N GLY A 139 18.56 -23.25 11.85
CA GLY A 139 19.24 -23.44 10.56
C GLY A 139 19.38 -22.14 9.77
N GLU A 140 20.30 -22.09 8.80
CA GLU A 140 20.56 -20.90 7.97
C GLU A 140 19.32 -20.41 7.18
N ARG A 141 18.37 -21.31 6.91
CA ARG A 141 17.12 -21.04 6.18
C ARG A 141 15.89 -20.99 7.09
N SER A 142 16.11 -20.83 8.39
CA SER A 142 15.03 -20.68 9.37
C SER A 142 14.86 -19.22 9.77
N ALA A 143 13.62 -18.83 10.02
CA ALA A 143 13.25 -17.50 10.48
C ALA A 143 12.26 -17.56 11.64
N LEU A 144 12.23 -16.48 12.41
CA LEU A 144 11.23 -16.19 13.43
C LEU A 144 10.44 -14.95 12.97
N VAL A 145 9.12 -15.06 12.89
CA VAL A 145 8.21 -13.96 12.52
C VAL A 145 7.31 -13.65 13.70
N PHE A 146 7.32 -12.39 14.14
CA PHE A 146 6.34 -11.86 15.08
C PHE A 146 5.20 -11.16 14.34
N MET A 147 3.96 -11.45 14.74
CA MET A 147 2.77 -11.00 14.03
C MET A 147 2.30 -9.58 14.38
N GLY A 148 2.95 -8.87 15.32
CA GLY A 148 2.51 -7.58 15.83
C GLY A 148 1.82 -7.68 17.20
N ASP A 149 1.27 -6.57 17.67
CA ASP A 149 0.58 -6.42 18.96
C ASP A 149 1.50 -6.80 20.15
N TYR A 150 2.61 -6.08 20.22
CA TYR A 150 3.63 -6.21 21.28
C TYR A 150 3.15 -5.60 22.59
N VAL A 151 2.38 -4.52 22.49
CA VAL A 151 1.93 -3.68 23.60
C VAL A 151 0.47 -3.95 23.97
N ASP A 152 -0.01 -3.24 24.99
CA ASP A 152 -1.35 -3.33 25.61
C ASP A 152 -1.59 -4.59 26.46
N ARG A 153 -2.67 -4.57 27.26
CA ARG A 153 -3.23 -5.61 28.14
C ARG A 153 -2.33 -5.98 29.30
N GLY A 154 -1.08 -6.34 29.03
CA GLY A 154 -0.06 -6.54 30.04
C GLY A 154 0.68 -5.25 30.39
N PRO A 155 1.40 -5.24 31.52
CA PRO A 155 2.10 -4.08 32.06
C PRO A 155 3.56 -4.02 31.60
N ASP A 156 3.99 -4.89 30.68
CA ASP A 156 5.40 -5.03 30.28
C ASP A 156 5.61 -4.65 28.79
N GLY A 157 4.84 -3.70 28.26
CA GLY A 157 4.85 -3.30 26.85
C GLY A 157 6.23 -2.76 26.42
N LEU A 158 6.84 -1.89 27.21
CA LEU A 158 8.20 -1.38 27.00
C LEU A 158 9.23 -2.53 26.88
N GLN A 159 9.13 -3.54 27.76
CA GLN A 159 10.09 -4.64 27.79
C GLN A 159 9.89 -5.55 26.57
N VAL A 160 8.64 -5.87 26.20
CA VAL A 160 8.35 -6.66 24.99
C VAL A 160 8.86 -5.95 23.74
N LEU A 161 8.57 -4.65 23.58
CA LEU A 161 9.06 -3.85 22.44
C LEU A 161 10.59 -3.86 22.37
N SER A 162 11.25 -3.60 23.50
CA SER A 162 12.72 -3.60 23.58
C SER A 162 13.30 -4.97 23.23
N PHE A 163 12.67 -6.04 23.71
CA PHE A 163 13.09 -7.42 23.47
C PHE A 163 12.98 -7.80 21.99
N VAL A 164 11.81 -7.60 21.38
CA VAL A 164 11.59 -7.91 19.96
C VAL A 164 12.49 -7.06 19.07
N ARG A 165 12.66 -5.77 19.37
CA ARG A 165 13.63 -4.92 18.66
C ARG A 165 15.04 -5.47 18.73
N ASN A 166 15.52 -5.82 19.92
CA ASN A 166 16.87 -6.34 20.10
C ASN A 166 17.07 -7.65 19.31
N LEU A 167 16.05 -8.51 19.24
CA LEU A 167 16.10 -9.70 18.39
C LEU A 167 16.23 -9.34 16.89
N THR A 168 15.43 -8.37 16.41
CA THR A 168 15.52 -7.93 15.00
C THR A 168 16.87 -7.30 14.65
N TRP A 169 17.50 -6.55 15.57
CA TRP A 169 18.82 -5.95 15.34
C TRP A 169 19.94 -6.96 15.39
N SER A 170 19.80 -7.99 16.23
CA SER A 170 20.84 -8.98 16.44
C SER A 170 20.81 -10.06 15.36
N PHE A 171 19.64 -10.34 14.82
CA PHE A 171 19.42 -11.34 13.78
C PHE A 171 18.60 -10.77 12.60
N PRO A 172 19.09 -9.73 11.91
CA PRO A 172 18.31 -8.98 10.91
C PRO A 172 17.94 -9.78 9.65
N ARG A 173 18.51 -10.97 9.47
CA ARG A 173 18.20 -11.91 8.38
C ARG A 173 17.33 -13.09 8.82
N ASN A 174 17.03 -13.20 10.10
CA ASN A 174 16.31 -14.34 10.66
C ASN A 174 15.09 -13.93 11.47
N VAL A 175 15.09 -12.75 12.11
CA VAL A 175 13.94 -12.26 12.87
C VAL A 175 13.25 -11.11 12.12
N LEU A 176 11.98 -11.34 11.79
CA LEU A 176 11.08 -10.34 11.22
C LEU A 176 9.99 -10.00 12.23
N ALA A 177 9.67 -8.72 12.35
CA ALA A 177 8.58 -8.24 13.21
C ALA A 177 7.64 -7.39 12.36
N LEU A 178 6.34 -7.68 12.41
CA LEU A 178 5.31 -6.91 11.73
C LEU A 178 4.74 -5.82 12.64
N MET A 179 4.03 -4.86 12.06
CA MET A 179 3.22 -3.90 12.82
C MET A 179 1.82 -4.45 13.08
N GLY A 180 1.40 -4.49 14.34
CA GLY A 180 0.02 -4.75 14.75
C GLY A 180 -0.82 -3.47 14.89
N ASN A 181 -2.12 -3.62 15.18
CA ASN A 181 -2.97 -2.44 15.35
C ASN A 181 -2.71 -1.77 16.70
N HIS A 182 -2.40 -2.54 17.75
CA HIS A 182 -2.04 -1.97 19.04
C HIS A 182 -0.74 -1.17 18.95
N ASP A 183 0.23 -1.66 18.19
CA ASP A 183 1.50 -0.95 17.96
C ASP A 183 1.29 0.34 17.15
N LEU A 184 0.44 0.28 16.11
CA LEU A 184 0.09 1.43 15.28
C LEU A 184 -0.58 2.52 16.12
N TYR A 185 -1.58 2.16 16.93
CA TYR A 185 -2.29 3.14 17.74
C TYR A 185 -1.44 3.66 18.90
N PHE A 186 -0.63 2.81 19.52
CA PHE A 186 0.33 3.20 20.54
C PHE A 186 1.32 4.23 20.02
N LEU A 187 1.83 4.01 18.81
CA LEU A 187 2.68 4.97 18.12
C LEU A 187 1.91 6.26 17.79
N ALA A 188 0.74 6.16 17.13
CA ALA A 188 -0.06 7.32 16.74
C ALA A 188 -0.42 8.22 17.93
N ASP A 189 -0.89 7.65 19.05
CA ASP A 189 -1.23 8.41 20.25
C ASP A 189 -0.02 9.10 20.91
N SER A 190 1.19 8.58 20.68
CA SER A 190 2.42 9.09 21.28
C SER A 190 3.10 10.16 20.41
N VAL A 191 2.93 10.09 19.09
CA VAL A 191 3.58 11.00 18.13
C VAL A 191 2.67 12.14 17.66
N LEU A 192 1.35 12.02 17.85
CA LEU A 192 0.40 13.03 17.41
C LEU A 192 0.41 14.26 18.34
N PRO A 193 0.43 15.50 17.80
CA PRO A 193 0.27 16.71 18.59
C PRO A 193 -1.06 16.75 19.34
N ASP A 194 -1.09 17.42 20.50
CA ASP A 194 -2.32 17.67 21.25
C ASP A 194 -3.40 18.30 20.36
N GLY A 195 -4.57 17.65 20.29
CA GLY A 195 -5.71 18.09 19.48
C GLY A 195 -5.73 17.59 18.02
N ALA A 196 -4.74 16.79 17.59
CA ALA A 196 -4.82 16.08 16.32
C ALA A 196 -5.93 15.01 16.35
N THR A 197 -6.62 14.84 15.21
CA THR A 197 -7.60 13.76 15.08
C THR A 197 -6.85 12.43 15.05
N THR A 198 -7.03 11.59 16.07
CA THR A 198 -6.42 10.26 16.09
C THR A 198 -7.14 9.33 15.11
N LEU A 199 -6.53 8.18 14.79
CA LEU A 199 -7.13 7.14 13.94
C LEU A 199 -8.55 6.72 14.35
N MET A 200 -8.90 6.86 15.64
CA MET A 200 -10.20 6.51 16.20
C MET A 200 -11.02 7.75 16.61
N GLY A 201 -10.58 8.95 16.24
CA GLY A 201 -11.18 10.24 16.61
C GLY A 201 -10.90 10.69 18.05
N ILE A 202 -10.52 9.77 18.94
CA ILE A 202 -10.10 10.01 20.33
C ILE A 202 -8.83 9.18 20.59
N PRO A 203 -7.83 9.66 21.34
CA PRO A 203 -6.67 8.86 21.70
C PRO A 203 -7.10 7.53 22.26
N VAL A 204 -6.54 6.47 21.70
CA VAL A 204 -6.93 5.13 22.08
C VAL A 204 -6.56 4.78 23.52
N ARG A 205 -5.51 5.41 24.05
CA ARG A 205 -5.11 5.35 25.47
C ARG A 205 -6.19 5.88 26.43
N ASP A 206 -7.16 6.62 25.93
CA ASP A 206 -8.24 7.19 26.74
C ASP A 206 -9.44 6.23 26.89
N PHE A 207 -9.48 5.09 26.20
CA PHE A 207 -10.56 4.11 26.39
C PHE A 207 -10.35 3.31 27.67
N SER A 208 -11.39 3.19 28.50
CA SER A 208 -11.33 2.37 29.72
C SER A 208 -11.24 0.86 29.44
N PHE A 209 -11.29 0.41 28.18
CA PHE A 209 -11.25 -1.00 27.77
C PHE A 209 -10.23 -1.34 26.68
N SER A 210 -9.29 -0.46 26.32
CA SER A 210 -8.30 -0.84 25.29
C SER A 210 -7.09 0.10 25.16
N PHE A 211 -5.94 -0.50 24.79
CA PHE A 211 -4.67 0.03 24.26
C PHE A 211 -3.45 0.25 25.18
N ILE A 212 -3.59 0.68 26.44
CA ILE A 212 -2.45 0.75 27.39
C ILE A 212 -2.91 0.32 28.78
N HIS A 213 -2.32 -0.75 29.31
CA HIS A 213 -2.54 -1.14 30.71
C HIS A 213 -2.01 -0.03 31.63
N PRO A 214 -2.77 0.48 32.62
CA PRO A 214 -2.32 1.61 33.44
C PRO A 214 -0.96 1.38 34.12
N GLU A 215 -0.67 0.16 34.57
CA GLU A 215 0.63 -0.15 35.20
C GLU A 215 1.83 0.00 34.25
N GLU A 216 1.64 -0.07 32.92
CA GLU A 216 2.69 0.16 31.91
C GLU A 216 3.28 1.56 32.03
N TYR A 217 2.46 2.57 32.36
CA TYR A 217 2.91 3.95 32.49
C TYR A 217 4.10 4.11 33.45
N LEU A 218 4.12 3.32 34.53
CA LEU A 218 5.17 3.39 35.54
C LEU A 218 6.53 2.91 35.02
N ASN A 219 6.58 2.17 33.91
CA ASN A 219 7.81 1.75 33.26
C ASN A 219 8.51 2.89 32.51
N TRP A 220 7.77 3.95 32.17
CA TRP A 220 8.28 5.09 31.41
C TRP A 220 8.69 6.27 32.30
N VAL A 221 8.30 6.26 33.58
CA VAL A 221 8.62 7.34 34.52
C VAL A 221 10.10 7.28 34.93
N PRO A 222 10.89 8.34 34.70
CA PRO A 222 12.29 8.39 35.15
C PRO A 222 12.41 8.29 36.67
N ALA A 223 13.52 7.72 37.16
CA ALA A 223 13.75 7.57 38.59
C ALA A 223 13.75 8.91 39.36
N SER A 224 14.08 10.03 38.70
CA SER A 224 14.02 11.39 39.28
C SER A 224 12.60 11.87 39.56
N ASP A 225 11.63 11.37 38.81
CA ASP A 225 10.25 11.85 38.76
C ASP A 225 9.26 10.81 39.31
N ALA A 226 9.76 9.62 39.64
CA ALA A 226 9.02 8.55 40.30
C ALA A 226 8.71 8.94 41.74
N LYS A 227 7.44 8.81 42.13
CA LYS A 227 6.97 9.10 43.49
C LYS A 227 6.49 7.83 44.17
N ALA A 228 6.68 7.77 45.50
CA ALA A 228 6.17 6.65 46.28
C ALA A 228 4.64 6.49 46.15
N GLU A 229 3.91 7.62 46.07
CA GLU A 229 2.44 7.66 45.93
C GLU A 229 1.93 7.05 44.62
N ASP A 230 2.76 7.01 43.56
CA ASP A 230 2.38 6.45 42.26
C ASP A 230 1.94 4.99 42.42
N LYS A 231 2.73 4.21 43.16
CA LYS A 231 2.52 2.79 43.40
C LYS A 231 1.62 2.52 44.59
N SER A 232 1.70 3.34 45.64
CA SER A 232 0.99 3.07 46.89
C SER A 232 -0.45 3.58 46.93
N GLU A 233 -0.79 4.61 46.15
CA GLU A 233 -2.11 5.26 46.22
C GLU A 233 -2.75 5.49 44.85
N ILE A 234 -2.04 6.13 43.92
CA ILE A 234 -2.62 6.61 42.66
C ILE A 234 -2.95 5.45 41.71
N MET A 235 -1.99 4.56 41.43
CA MET A 235 -2.23 3.40 40.57
C MET A 235 -3.33 2.47 41.12
N PRO A 236 -3.32 2.08 42.42
CA PRO A 236 -4.43 1.36 43.02
C PRO A 236 -5.79 2.06 42.86
N SER A 237 -5.84 3.39 42.98
CA SER A 237 -7.08 4.16 42.85
C SER A 237 -7.62 4.18 41.42
N LEU A 238 -6.75 4.30 40.41
CA LEU A 238 -7.12 4.20 39.00
C LEU A 238 -7.69 2.82 38.67
N LEU A 239 -7.01 1.75 39.11
CA LEU A 239 -7.46 0.38 38.91
C LEU A 239 -8.77 0.08 39.65
N ALA A 240 -8.97 0.62 40.86
CA ALA A 240 -10.21 0.49 41.60
C ALA A 240 -11.39 1.17 40.87
N ALA A 241 -11.18 2.36 40.31
CA ALA A 241 -12.20 3.04 39.51
C ALA A 241 -12.54 2.24 38.23
N LEU A 242 -11.53 1.66 37.57
CA LEU A 242 -11.73 0.81 36.40
C LEU A 242 -12.56 -0.44 36.74
N GLN A 243 -12.27 -1.09 37.87
CA GLN A 243 -13.06 -2.21 38.35
C GLN A 243 -14.53 -1.83 38.56
N TYR A 244 -14.80 -0.64 39.12
CA TYR A 244 -16.16 -0.14 39.28
C TYR A 244 -16.85 0.04 37.92
N VAL A 245 -16.17 0.65 36.94
CA VAL A 245 -16.68 0.80 35.56
C VAL A 245 -17.02 -0.56 34.93
N TYR A 246 -16.15 -1.56 35.10
CA TYR A 246 -16.36 -2.90 34.57
C TYR A 246 -17.51 -3.65 35.25
N GLN A 247 -17.68 -3.50 36.57
CA GLN A 247 -18.81 -4.08 37.30
C GLN A 247 -20.14 -3.51 36.80
N MET A 248 -20.15 -2.21 36.48
CA MET A 248 -21.33 -1.52 35.95
C MET A 248 -21.54 -1.76 34.45
N ARG A 249 -20.61 -2.45 33.76
CA ARG A 249 -20.60 -2.65 32.29
C ARG A 249 -20.61 -1.34 31.51
N LEU A 250 -19.93 -0.32 32.02
CA LEU A 250 -19.90 1.02 31.46
C LEU A 250 -18.61 1.30 30.69
N GLU A 251 -17.78 0.29 30.43
CA GLU A 251 -16.49 0.48 29.79
C GLU A 251 -16.59 1.16 28.43
N ARG A 252 -17.63 0.86 27.64
CA ARG A 252 -17.87 1.51 26.34
C ARG A 252 -18.29 2.99 26.44
N GLN A 253 -18.59 3.47 27.65
CA GLN A 253 -19.17 4.79 27.90
C GLN A 253 -18.28 5.67 28.79
N VAL A 254 -17.23 5.11 29.41
CA VAL A 254 -16.34 5.84 30.32
C VAL A 254 -14.94 5.86 29.74
N MET A 255 -14.32 7.04 29.77
CA MET A 255 -12.95 7.27 29.31
C MET A 255 -12.00 7.43 30.49
N MET A 256 -10.72 7.07 30.33
CA MET A 256 -9.66 7.27 31.32
C MET A 256 -9.47 8.76 31.66
N THR A 257 -9.66 9.63 30.67
CA THR A 257 -9.53 11.09 30.77
C THR A 257 -10.91 11.76 30.58
N ASN A 258 -10.96 13.05 30.25
CA ASN A 258 -12.21 13.77 30.00
C ASN A 258 -12.77 13.43 28.61
N GLY A 259 -13.72 12.51 28.55
CA GLY A 259 -14.41 12.14 27.31
C GLY A 259 -15.38 13.22 26.78
N PRO A 260 -15.85 13.09 25.52
CA PRO A 260 -16.72 14.07 24.85
C PRO A 260 -18.05 14.36 25.58
N ASP A 261 -18.56 13.38 26.35
CA ASP A 261 -19.82 13.46 27.10
C ASP A 261 -19.59 13.66 28.63
N GLN A 262 -18.41 14.12 29.05
CA GLN A 262 -18.00 14.29 30.46
C GLN A 262 -17.97 13.01 31.32
N ARG A 263 -18.07 11.81 30.72
CA ARG A 263 -17.97 10.54 31.45
C ARG A 263 -16.52 10.11 31.60
N SER A 264 -15.84 10.74 32.54
CA SER A 264 -14.48 10.42 32.94
C SER A 264 -14.44 9.33 33.99
N LEU A 265 -13.36 8.54 34.03
CA LEU A 265 -13.01 7.61 35.10
C LEU A 265 -13.00 8.32 36.46
N PHE A 266 -12.60 9.59 36.48
CA PHE A 266 -12.54 10.42 37.67
C PHE A 266 -13.91 10.83 38.24
N ALA A 267 -15.01 10.49 37.56
CA ALA A 267 -16.37 10.65 38.07
C ALA A 267 -16.86 9.43 38.89
N TRP A 268 -16.01 8.43 39.12
CA TRP A 268 -16.35 7.19 39.82
C TRP A 268 -15.55 7.03 41.12
N PRO A 269 -16.01 6.19 42.09
CA PRO A 269 -15.23 5.89 43.28
C PRO A 269 -13.84 5.31 42.94
N PRO A 270 -12.78 5.66 43.69
CA PRO A 270 -12.79 6.51 44.89
C PRO A 270 -12.80 8.02 44.61
N PHE A 271 -12.62 8.46 43.36
CA PHE A 271 -12.39 9.87 43.00
C PHE A 271 -13.58 10.78 43.27
N ILE A 272 -14.81 10.31 43.07
CA ILE A 272 -16.04 11.10 43.33
C ILE A 272 -16.16 11.53 44.80
N HIS A 273 -15.50 10.82 45.73
CA HIS A 273 -15.55 11.11 47.16
C HIS A 273 -14.30 11.81 47.69
N ASN A 274 -13.27 11.99 46.87
CA ASN A 274 -11.98 12.52 47.29
C ASN A 274 -11.37 13.40 46.20
N GLU A 275 -11.72 14.69 46.24
CA GLU A 275 -11.27 15.68 45.25
C GLU A 275 -9.75 15.87 45.25
N THR A 276 -9.08 15.78 46.41
CA THR A 276 -7.62 15.87 46.49
C THR A 276 -6.93 14.69 45.79
N LEU A 277 -7.42 13.47 46.01
CA LEU A 277 -6.94 12.28 45.32
C LEU A 277 -7.20 12.38 43.80
N ARG A 278 -8.39 12.85 43.41
CA ARG A 278 -8.76 13.07 42.01
C ARG A 278 -7.79 14.03 41.32
N GLN A 279 -7.57 15.21 41.87
CA GLN A 279 -6.68 16.22 41.27
C GLN A 279 -5.24 15.70 41.12
N ARG A 280 -4.69 15.05 42.16
CA ARG A 280 -3.37 14.42 42.09
C ARG A 280 -3.30 13.33 41.02
N SER A 281 -4.33 12.50 40.91
CA SER A 281 -4.36 11.36 39.98
C SER A 281 -4.50 11.80 38.53
N VAL A 282 -5.29 12.84 38.24
CA VAL A 282 -5.35 13.48 36.91
C VAL A 282 -3.97 14.00 36.54
N GLN A 283 -3.37 14.82 37.41
CA GLN A 283 -2.05 15.40 37.15
C GLN A 283 -0.97 14.34 36.93
N ARG A 284 -0.96 13.26 37.73
CA ARG A 284 0.02 12.19 37.58
C ARG A 284 -0.22 11.37 36.31
N LEU A 285 -1.47 11.08 35.94
CA LEU A 285 -1.76 10.38 34.69
C LEU A 285 -1.27 11.17 33.47
N GLU A 286 -1.53 12.48 33.42
CA GLU A 286 -1.03 13.36 32.35
C GLU A 286 0.51 13.33 32.27
N GLN A 287 1.19 13.43 33.41
CA GLN A 287 2.65 13.36 33.47
C GLN A 287 3.19 12.00 32.99
N TRP A 288 2.54 10.90 33.38
CA TRP A 288 2.95 9.58 32.92
C TRP A 288 2.76 9.38 31.41
N GLN A 289 1.67 9.91 30.85
CA GLN A 289 1.43 9.88 29.41
C GLN A 289 2.49 10.67 28.64
N GLN A 290 2.93 11.82 29.18
CA GLN A 290 4.04 12.60 28.62
C GLN A 290 5.36 11.82 28.65
N HIS A 291 5.71 11.23 29.81
CA HIS A 291 6.92 10.42 29.91
C HIS A 291 6.91 9.21 28.98
N LEU A 292 5.76 8.57 28.78
CA LEU A 292 5.62 7.49 27.81
C LEU A 292 5.90 7.97 26.39
N ALA A 293 5.31 9.09 25.96
CA ALA A 293 5.52 9.64 24.62
C ALA A 293 6.99 10.06 24.41
N GLU A 294 7.58 10.79 25.36
CA GLU A 294 8.99 11.20 25.33
C GLU A 294 9.94 10.00 25.35
N GLY A 295 9.64 9.02 26.19
CA GLY A 295 10.40 7.78 26.32
C GLY A 295 10.38 6.95 25.03
N LEU A 296 9.23 6.86 24.37
CA LEU A 296 9.08 6.09 23.13
C LEU A 296 9.99 6.63 22.02
N HIS A 297 10.07 7.95 21.89
CA HIS A 297 10.99 8.61 20.95
C HIS A 297 12.44 8.54 21.40
N SER A 298 12.75 8.94 22.63
CA SER A 298 14.13 9.01 23.11
C SER A 298 14.82 7.64 23.18
N SER A 299 14.05 6.56 23.33
CA SER A 299 14.56 5.19 23.27
C SER A 299 14.81 4.66 21.86
N GLY A 300 14.36 5.36 20.80
CA GLY A 300 14.41 4.88 19.41
C GLY A 300 13.37 3.80 19.09
N LEU A 301 12.38 3.59 19.95
CA LEU A 301 11.34 2.57 19.76
C LEU A 301 10.26 3.06 18.78
N ALA A 302 9.91 4.34 18.81
CA ALA A 302 9.00 4.95 17.84
C ALA A 302 9.51 4.77 16.40
N GLU A 303 10.79 5.09 16.17
CA GLU A 303 11.45 4.97 14.89
C GLU A 303 11.51 3.51 14.46
N TRP A 304 11.91 2.60 15.35
CA TRP A 304 11.93 1.18 15.04
C TRP A 304 10.54 0.62 14.65
N LEU A 305 9.47 1.06 15.33
CA LEU A 305 8.09 0.70 14.99
C LEU A 305 7.70 1.23 13.60
N LEU A 306 8.03 2.48 13.28
CA LEU A 306 7.80 3.09 11.96
C LEU A 306 8.47 2.31 10.83
N GLU A 307 9.55 1.61 11.12
CA GLU A 307 10.25 0.79 10.13
C GLU A 307 9.59 -0.58 9.89
N ARG A 308 8.65 -1.02 10.74
CA ARG A 308 8.06 -2.35 10.62
C ARG A 308 7.10 -2.43 9.44
N PRO A 309 7.19 -3.47 8.59
CA PRO A 309 6.18 -3.71 7.57
C PRO A 309 4.85 -4.10 8.20
N ALA A 310 3.75 -3.69 7.58
CA ALA A 310 2.42 -4.22 7.87
C ALA A 310 2.12 -5.51 7.08
N LEU A 311 2.90 -5.75 6.02
CA LEU A 311 2.78 -6.90 5.14
C LEU A 311 4.16 -7.39 4.71
N ALA A 312 4.38 -8.71 4.75
CA ALA A 312 5.61 -9.34 4.25
C ALA A 312 5.35 -10.69 3.60
N VAL A 313 6.21 -11.11 2.69
CA VAL A 313 6.22 -12.45 2.11
C VAL A 313 7.51 -13.17 2.51
N VAL A 314 7.40 -14.32 3.18
CA VAL A 314 8.54 -15.15 3.60
C VAL A 314 8.18 -16.62 3.38
N ALA A 315 9.10 -17.44 2.86
CA ALA A 315 8.89 -18.86 2.60
C ALA A 315 7.57 -19.17 1.85
N GLY A 316 7.25 -18.36 0.83
CA GLY A 316 6.01 -18.49 0.05
C GLY A 316 4.72 -18.29 0.84
N THR A 317 4.80 -17.58 1.96
CA THR A 317 3.69 -17.28 2.87
C THR A 317 3.56 -15.77 3.03
N LEU A 318 2.34 -15.26 2.87
CA LEU A 318 1.98 -13.87 3.11
C LEU A 318 1.67 -13.67 4.59
N PHE A 319 2.32 -12.71 5.22
CA PHE A 319 2.10 -12.33 6.61
C PHE A 319 1.49 -10.94 6.68
N VAL A 320 0.42 -10.80 7.46
CA VAL A 320 -0.29 -9.55 7.74
C VAL A 320 -0.97 -9.69 9.09
N HIS A 321 -0.95 -8.65 9.93
CA HIS A 321 -1.43 -8.79 11.31
C HIS A 321 -2.93 -9.13 11.40
N GLY A 322 -3.83 -8.33 10.84
CA GLY A 322 -5.27 -8.61 10.87
C GLY A 322 -5.72 -9.44 9.67
N GLY A 323 -5.54 -8.89 8.47
CA GLY A 323 -5.97 -9.50 7.22
C GLY A 323 -6.07 -8.49 6.10
N LEU A 324 -6.59 -8.89 4.94
CA LEU A 324 -6.78 -8.00 3.79
C LEU A 324 -8.15 -8.21 3.18
N MET A 325 -8.84 -7.11 2.87
CA MET A 325 -9.99 -7.15 1.98
C MET A 325 -9.56 -7.61 0.58
N PRO A 326 -10.49 -8.15 -0.22
CA PRO A 326 -10.23 -8.49 -1.62
C PRO A 326 -9.69 -7.29 -2.41
N VAL A 327 -8.39 -7.32 -2.71
CA VAL A 327 -7.69 -6.31 -3.52
C VAL A 327 -7.92 -6.53 -5.01
N ARG A 328 -8.13 -5.43 -5.75
CA ARG A 328 -8.33 -5.46 -7.20
C ARG A 328 -6.99 -5.44 -7.94
N ASP A 329 -6.09 -4.58 -7.47
CA ASP A 329 -4.70 -4.48 -7.94
C ASP A 329 -3.73 -4.66 -6.76
N VAL A 330 -2.64 -5.40 -6.99
CA VAL A 330 -1.60 -5.61 -5.97
C VAL A 330 -0.77 -4.36 -5.74
N SER A 331 -0.80 -3.41 -6.67
CA SER A 331 -0.20 -2.08 -6.47
C SER A 331 -0.78 -1.34 -5.24
N GLU A 332 -2.03 -1.65 -4.87
CA GLU A 332 -2.68 -1.13 -3.66
C GLU A 332 -1.95 -1.58 -2.38
N LEU A 333 -1.27 -2.74 -2.38
CA LEU A 333 -0.59 -3.28 -1.19
C LEU A 333 0.83 -2.75 -1.00
N VAL A 334 1.39 -2.02 -1.97
CA VAL A 334 2.77 -1.52 -1.92
C VAL A 334 3.07 -0.65 -0.70
N PRO A 335 2.18 0.24 -0.23
CA PRO A 335 2.41 1.02 0.99
C PRO A 335 2.60 0.17 2.27
N LEU A 336 2.11 -1.07 2.27
CA LEU A 336 2.22 -1.99 3.41
C LEU A 336 3.53 -2.80 3.41
N ALA A 337 4.27 -2.77 2.31
CA ALA A 337 5.45 -3.59 2.08
C ALA A 337 6.68 -3.11 2.88
N PRO A 338 7.72 -3.95 3.05
CA PRO A 338 8.96 -3.58 3.73
C PRO A 338 9.59 -2.31 3.14
N GLY A 339 10.06 -1.41 4.01
CA GLY A 339 10.75 -0.18 3.61
C GLY A 339 9.85 0.96 3.07
N HIS A 340 8.53 0.77 2.98
CA HIS A 340 7.61 1.78 2.41
C HIS A 340 6.87 2.62 3.46
N LEU A 341 6.76 2.13 4.70
CA LEU A 341 6.12 2.87 5.80
C LEU A 341 6.98 4.05 6.32
N HIS A 342 8.23 4.16 5.86
CA HIS A 342 9.31 4.91 6.51
C HIS A 342 9.23 6.43 6.43
N SER A 343 8.55 7.03 5.46
CA SER A 343 8.80 8.45 5.21
C SER A 343 7.83 9.41 5.86
N ASP A 344 6.66 8.98 6.34
CA ASP A 344 5.65 9.99 6.65
C ASP A 344 4.46 9.51 7.49
N LEU A 345 4.55 8.58 8.46
CA LEU A 345 3.34 8.27 9.27
C LEU A 345 2.73 9.54 9.90
N GLY A 346 3.54 10.53 10.31
CA GLY A 346 3.05 11.84 10.74
C GLY A 346 2.24 12.57 9.65
N GLN A 347 2.73 12.60 8.41
CA GLN A 347 2.00 13.19 7.28
C GLN A 347 0.84 12.30 6.78
N LEU A 348 0.94 10.98 6.91
CA LEU A 348 -0.07 9.98 6.55
C LEU A 348 -1.24 10.01 7.53
N LEU A 349 -0.94 10.25 8.82
CA LEU A 349 -1.91 10.56 9.88
C LEU A 349 -2.54 11.95 9.70
N GLN A 350 -1.78 12.95 9.21
CA GLN A 350 -2.30 14.30 8.94
C GLN A 350 -3.15 14.37 7.67
N ASP A 351 -2.77 13.67 6.61
CA ASP A 351 -3.43 13.71 5.30
C ASP A 351 -4.70 12.83 5.27
N GLY A 352 -4.89 11.95 6.26
CA GLY A 352 -6.13 11.18 6.46
C GLY A 352 -6.57 10.37 5.23
N GLY A 353 -5.61 9.89 4.44
CA GLY A 353 -5.83 9.34 3.10
C GLY A 353 -5.91 7.81 3.02
N ALA A 354 -6.09 7.31 1.79
CA ALA A 354 -6.28 5.89 1.50
C ALA A 354 -5.16 4.96 2.01
N GLY A 355 -3.92 5.45 2.16
CA GLY A 355 -2.82 4.67 2.72
C GLY A 355 -3.00 4.36 4.21
N LEU A 356 -3.57 5.29 4.97
CA LEU A 356 -3.81 5.13 6.41
C LEU A 356 -4.97 4.17 6.65
N GLU A 357 -6.04 4.33 5.87
CA GLU A 357 -7.20 3.43 5.86
C GLU A 357 -6.75 1.99 5.53
N LEU A 358 -5.90 1.84 4.52
CA LEU A 358 -5.34 0.54 4.15
C LEU A 358 -4.47 -0.06 5.27
N LEU A 359 -3.63 0.73 5.94
CA LEU A 359 -2.81 0.26 7.06
C LEU A 359 -3.68 -0.18 8.24
N GLN A 360 -4.67 0.63 8.61
CA GLN A 360 -5.64 0.29 9.66
C GLN A 360 -6.41 -0.98 9.30
N GLN A 361 -6.83 -1.12 8.05
CA GLN A 361 -7.50 -2.31 7.56
C GLN A 361 -6.58 -3.53 7.61
N ALA A 362 -5.32 -3.41 7.20
CA ALA A 362 -4.34 -4.49 7.23
C ALA A 362 -4.13 -5.02 8.65
N THR A 363 -4.15 -4.15 9.64
CA THR A 363 -3.96 -4.52 11.05
C THR A 363 -5.26 -4.91 11.76
N THR A 364 -6.45 -4.59 11.24
CA THR A 364 -7.71 -4.86 11.97
C THR A 364 -8.72 -5.77 11.26
N TYR A 365 -8.50 -6.13 10.00
CA TYR A 365 -9.48 -6.88 9.21
C TYR A 365 -9.69 -8.31 9.72
N ARG A 366 -10.94 -8.70 10.01
CA ARG A 366 -11.27 -10.03 10.56
C ARG A 366 -12.05 -10.95 9.61
N GLY A 367 -12.24 -10.56 8.33
CA GLY A 367 -13.10 -11.29 7.39
C GLY A 367 -12.70 -12.75 7.15
N PHE A 368 -11.41 -13.07 7.28
CA PHE A 368 -10.90 -14.44 7.15
C PHE A 368 -11.42 -15.41 8.21
N HIS A 369 -11.92 -14.90 9.34
CA HIS A 369 -12.40 -15.73 10.45
C HIS A 369 -13.86 -16.14 10.33
N ALA A 370 -14.61 -15.61 9.34
CA ALA A 370 -16.00 -16.00 9.13
C ALA A 370 -16.17 -17.53 8.99
N ASP A 371 -17.24 -18.06 9.57
CA ASP A 371 -17.64 -19.46 9.37
C ASP A 371 -18.14 -19.69 7.93
N ASP A 372 -17.97 -20.91 7.42
CA ASP A 372 -18.42 -21.35 6.08
C ASP A 372 -17.63 -20.74 4.88
N PRO A 373 -18.03 -20.79 3.58
CA PRO A 373 -17.08 -20.74 2.47
C PRO A 373 -16.58 -19.31 2.23
N ARG A 374 -17.16 -18.31 2.93
CA ARG A 374 -16.90 -16.88 2.77
C ARG A 374 -15.49 -16.52 3.21
N GLY A 375 -15.11 -16.87 4.44
CA GLY A 375 -13.76 -16.57 4.97
C GLY A 375 -12.67 -17.20 4.09
N CYS A 376 -12.84 -18.46 3.70
CA CYS A 376 -11.91 -19.12 2.78
C CYS A 376 -11.94 -18.56 1.35
N SER A 377 -13.10 -18.10 0.85
CA SER A 377 -13.19 -17.44 -0.45
C SER A 377 -12.42 -16.12 -0.46
N GLU A 378 -12.43 -15.36 0.63
CA GLU A 378 -11.64 -14.14 0.76
C GLU A 378 -10.14 -14.42 0.79
N VAL A 379 -9.71 -15.40 1.58
CA VAL A 379 -8.30 -15.87 1.59
C VAL A 379 -7.85 -16.24 0.18
N GLU A 380 -8.66 -17.02 -0.55
CA GLU A 380 -8.33 -17.40 -1.93
C GLU A 380 -8.31 -16.21 -2.89
N SER A 381 -9.19 -15.22 -2.68
CA SER A 381 -9.20 -14.00 -3.49
C SER A 381 -7.92 -13.20 -3.31
N VAL A 382 -7.48 -13.01 -2.06
CA VAL A 382 -6.24 -12.31 -1.74
C VAL A 382 -5.03 -13.08 -2.26
N LEU A 383 -4.95 -14.40 -2.01
CA LEU A 383 -3.88 -15.24 -2.56
C LEU A 383 -3.83 -15.19 -4.08
N ARG A 384 -4.98 -15.20 -4.77
CA ARG A 384 -5.04 -15.09 -6.24
C ARG A 384 -4.52 -13.74 -6.74
N ALA A 385 -4.80 -12.66 -6.02
CA ALA A 385 -4.27 -11.34 -6.36
C ALA A 385 -2.75 -11.31 -6.16
N VAL A 386 -2.26 -11.64 -4.97
CA VAL A 386 -0.83 -11.56 -4.62
C VAL A 386 0.03 -12.55 -5.44
N ARG A 387 -0.50 -13.72 -5.81
CA ARG A 387 0.16 -14.69 -6.71
C ARG A 387 0.56 -14.14 -8.07
N LYS A 388 -0.01 -13.01 -8.50
CA LYS A 388 0.38 -12.34 -9.76
C LYS A 388 1.78 -11.73 -9.68
N VAL A 389 2.29 -11.45 -8.48
CA VAL A 389 3.53 -10.69 -8.27
C VAL A 389 4.46 -11.28 -7.20
N ALA A 390 4.05 -12.34 -6.50
CA ALA A 390 4.87 -13.07 -5.54
C ALA A 390 4.44 -14.54 -5.49
N ASN A 391 5.39 -15.46 -5.28
CA ASN A 391 5.07 -16.88 -5.15
C ASN A 391 4.49 -17.22 -3.76
N VAL A 392 3.21 -16.93 -3.55
CA VAL A 392 2.52 -17.18 -2.26
C VAL A 392 1.51 -18.32 -2.34
N SER A 393 1.47 -19.17 -1.31
CA SER A 393 0.54 -20.29 -1.20
C SER A 393 -0.41 -20.19 -0.01
N ARG A 394 -0.04 -19.38 0.99
CA ARG A 394 -0.64 -19.31 2.32
C ARG A 394 -0.66 -17.87 2.84
N ILE A 395 -1.61 -17.57 3.71
CA ILE A 395 -1.70 -16.35 4.51
C ILE A 395 -1.62 -16.71 6.00
N VAL A 396 -0.84 -15.95 6.76
CA VAL A 396 -0.77 -16.01 8.21
C VAL A 396 -1.28 -14.68 8.78
N VAL A 397 -2.14 -14.77 9.79
CA VAL A 397 -2.73 -13.61 10.50
C VAL A 397 -2.69 -13.78 12.02
N GLY A 398 -2.62 -12.67 12.76
CA GLY A 398 -2.83 -12.56 14.21
C GLY A 398 -4.21 -11.96 14.53
N HIS A 399 -4.26 -11.00 15.46
CA HIS A 399 -5.37 -10.08 15.79
C HIS A 399 -6.68 -10.69 16.31
N THR A 400 -7.05 -11.88 15.85
CA THR A 400 -8.29 -12.57 16.21
C THR A 400 -8.00 -13.77 17.08
N PRO A 401 -8.03 -13.55 18.41
CA PRO A 401 -7.54 -14.53 19.36
C PRO A 401 -8.46 -15.73 19.40
N ASP A 402 -7.81 -16.85 19.68
CA ASP A 402 -8.42 -18.12 20.03
C ASP A 402 -7.54 -18.80 21.09
N ASP A 403 -7.98 -19.93 21.63
CA ASP A 403 -7.15 -20.70 22.57
C ASP A 403 -5.97 -21.39 21.88
N GLU A 404 -6.12 -21.69 20.59
CA GLU A 404 -5.18 -22.45 19.78
C GLU A 404 -4.92 -21.80 18.42
N VAL A 405 -3.78 -22.15 17.81
CA VAL A 405 -3.50 -21.77 16.42
C VAL A 405 -4.53 -22.45 15.51
N ARG A 406 -5.26 -21.66 14.72
CA ARG A 406 -6.25 -22.21 13.77
C ARG A 406 -5.65 -22.34 12.38
N ILE A 407 -5.74 -23.54 11.82
CA ILE A 407 -5.34 -23.85 10.45
C ILE A 407 -6.61 -24.14 9.66
N ARG A 408 -6.94 -23.30 8.67
CA ARG A 408 -8.18 -23.38 7.88
C ARG A 408 -7.90 -23.34 6.38
N CYS A 409 -8.95 -23.54 5.59
CA CYS A 409 -8.92 -23.38 4.13
C CYS A 409 -7.90 -24.28 3.43
N ARG A 410 -7.81 -25.55 3.87
CA ARG A 410 -6.81 -26.53 3.38
C ARG A 410 -5.37 -26.01 3.58
N GLU A 411 -5.07 -25.59 4.80
CA GLU A 411 -3.79 -24.99 5.24
C GLU A 411 -3.40 -23.68 4.56
N LYS A 412 -4.29 -23.04 3.81
CA LYS A 412 -4.03 -21.73 3.19
C LYS A 412 -4.15 -20.56 4.16
N LEU A 413 -4.84 -20.75 5.28
CA LEU A 413 -4.95 -19.77 6.35
C LEU A 413 -4.39 -20.36 7.64
N VAL A 414 -3.49 -19.60 8.29
CA VAL A 414 -3.02 -19.86 9.65
C VAL A 414 -3.34 -18.61 10.48
N ALA A 415 -4.25 -18.74 11.45
CA ALA A 415 -4.46 -17.73 12.47
C ALA A 415 -3.57 -18.07 13.67
N ALA A 416 -2.54 -17.25 13.89
CA ALA A 416 -1.46 -17.47 14.83
C ALA A 416 -1.68 -16.78 16.19
N ASP A 417 -2.70 -15.93 16.32
CA ASP A 417 -3.10 -15.38 17.62
C ASP A 417 -3.82 -16.47 18.44
N ALA A 418 -3.05 -17.12 19.31
CA ALA A 418 -3.49 -18.15 20.24
C ALA A 418 -3.52 -17.62 21.69
N ALA A 419 -3.82 -16.33 21.87
CA ALA A 419 -3.92 -15.67 23.18
C ALA A 419 -2.72 -15.97 24.09
N LEU A 420 -1.53 -15.60 23.61
CA LEU A 420 -0.24 -15.94 24.24
C LEU A 420 0.02 -15.15 25.53
N SER A 421 -0.57 -13.96 25.65
CA SER A 421 -0.52 -13.11 26.85
C SER A 421 -1.39 -13.70 27.96
N ARG A 422 -0.81 -13.90 29.15
CA ARG A 422 -1.57 -14.38 30.32
C ARG A 422 -2.59 -13.35 30.78
N TYR A 423 -2.29 -12.06 30.62
CA TYR A 423 -3.20 -10.97 30.98
C TYR A 423 -4.41 -10.91 30.06
N TYR A 424 -4.18 -10.98 28.75
CA TYR A 424 -5.28 -11.06 27.78
C TYR A 424 -6.13 -12.32 28.00
N ARG A 425 -5.49 -13.47 28.23
CA ARG A 425 -6.20 -14.72 28.50
C ARG A 425 -7.05 -14.66 29.77
N ALA A 426 -6.54 -14.03 30.83
CA ALA A 426 -7.26 -13.92 32.10
C ALA A 426 -8.41 -12.92 32.05
N TYR A 427 -8.25 -11.80 31.33
CA TYR A 427 -9.10 -10.63 31.49
C TYR A 427 -9.71 -10.10 30.18
N GLY A 428 -9.33 -10.67 29.04
CA GLY A 428 -9.66 -10.17 27.71
C GLY A 428 -9.25 -8.71 27.57
N ASN A 429 -10.25 -7.85 27.34
CA ASN A 429 -10.03 -6.42 27.12
C ASN A 429 -10.01 -5.57 28.42
N ARG A 430 -10.08 -6.18 29.60
CA ARG A 430 -10.14 -5.46 30.88
C ARG A 430 -8.75 -5.25 31.47
N TYR A 431 -8.52 -4.10 32.08
CA TYR A 431 -7.32 -3.82 32.87
C TYR A 431 -7.54 -4.21 34.32
N CYS A 432 -6.89 -5.30 34.72
CA CYS A 432 -7.07 -5.86 36.04
C CYS A 432 -5.75 -5.78 36.82
N PRO A 433 -5.79 -5.48 38.14
CA PRO A 433 -4.57 -5.36 38.94
C PRO A 433 -3.72 -6.63 38.88
N ILE A 434 -2.43 -6.46 38.68
CA ILE A 434 -1.49 -7.58 38.53
C ILE A 434 -0.80 -7.91 39.86
N LYS A 435 -0.88 -7.01 40.86
CA LYS A 435 -0.39 -7.21 42.23
C LYS A 435 -1.50 -7.15 43.30
N THR A 436 -1.27 -7.92 44.36
CA THR A 436 -2.23 -8.48 45.32
C THR A 436 -2.92 -7.53 46.29
N ASP A 437 -2.52 -6.26 46.40
CA ASP A 437 -3.12 -5.36 47.42
C ASP A 437 -4.47 -4.75 47.00
N VAL A 438 -4.78 -4.74 45.70
CA VAL A 438 -6.07 -4.26 45.16
C VAL A 438 -7.10 -5.39 45.03
N GLN A 439 -6.68 -6.66 45.17
CA GLN A 439 -7.56 -7.83 45.06
C GLN A 439 -8.64 -7.88 46.14
N ARG A 440 -8.49 -7.17 47.27
CA ARG A 440 -9.53 -7.09 48.32
C ARG A 440 -10.82 -6.40 47.86
N LEU A 441 -10.82 -5.69 46.74
CA LEU A 441 -11.99 -5.02 46.19
C LEU A 441 -12.66 -5.77 45.02
N ALA A 442 -12.10 -6.90 44.59
CA ALA A 442 -12.51 -7.55 43.35
C ALA A 442 -13.71 -8.51 43.53
N ASN A 443 -14.81 -8.23 42.83
CA ASN A 443 -15.77 -9.25 42.38
C ASN A 443 -16.33 -8.97 40.99
N ALA A 444 -16.67 -10.06 40.28
CA ALA A 444 -17.21 -10.25 38.93
C ALA A 444 -16.36 -9.87 37.70
N GLY A 445 -15.41 -8.93 37.78
CA GLY A 445 -14.69 -8.41 36.61
C GLY A 445 -13.26 -8.90 36.39
N CYS A 446 -12.50 -9.00 37.47
CA CYS A 446 -11.04 -9.22 37.55
C CYS A 446 -10.70 -10.29 38.61
N SER A 447 -11.61 -11.24 38.83
CA SER A 447 -11.49 -12.24 39.90
C SER A 447 -10.66 -13.47 39.52
N ALA A 448 -10.37 -13.66 38.24
CA ALA A 448 -9.52 -14.75 37.78
C ALA A 448 -8.06 -14.41 38.07
N PRO A 449 -7.28 -15.25 38.76
CA PRO A 449 -5.85 -15.02 38.89
C PRO A 449 -5.17 -15.12 37.52
N VAL A 450 -4.17 -14.28 37.28
CA VAL A 450 -3.28 -14.45 36.12
C VAL A 450 -2.54 -15.79 36.31
N PRO A 451 -2.61 -16.73 35.35
CA PRO A 451 -1.87 -17.99 35.45
C PRO A 451 -0.38 -17.74 35.66
N ALA A 452 0.29 -18.58 36.44
CA ALA A 452 1.75 -18.48 36.58
C ALA A 452 2.47 -18.91 35.29
N GLU A 453 1.91 -19.92 34.61
CA GLU A 453 2.46 -20.51 33.39
C GLU A 453 1.92 -19.86 32.13
N CYS A 454 2.75 -19.79 31.10
CA CYS A 454 2.34 -19.37 29.77
C CYS A 454 1.57 -20.47 29.05
N GLN A 455 0.53 -20.10 28.30
CA GLN A 455 -0.38 -21.01 27.63
C GLN A 455 -0.61 -20.59 26.17
N GLY A 456 -1.14 -21.49 25.37
CA GLY A 456 -1.38 -21.27 23.93
C GLY A 456 -0.45 -22.11 23.07
N GLN A 457 -0.31 -21.71 21.81
CA GLN A 457 0.46 -22.41 20.79
C GLN A 457 1.12 -21.41 19.84
N VAL A 458 2.32 -21.73 19.36
CA VAL A 458 2.95 -21.04 18.23
C VAL A 458 2.83 -21.89 16.97
N ALA A 459 2.90 -21.28 15.80
CA ALA A 459 2.85 -22.01 14.53
C ALA A 459 4.27 -22.20 13.98
N HIS A 460 4.54 -23.40 13.45
CA HIS A 460 5.81 -23.73 12.83
C HIS A 460 5.56 -24.19 11.39
N LEU A 461 5.94 -23.35 10.42
CA LEU A 461 6.00 -23.68 9.01
C LEU A 461 7.30 -24.42 8.71
N GLN A 462 7.18 -25.70 8.38
CA GLN A 462 8.31 -26.56 8.07
C GLN A 462 8.75 -26.41 6.61
N SER A 463 9.99 -26.80 6.31
CA SER A 463 10.58 -26.74 4.95
C SER A 463 9.82 -27.58 3.91
N ASN A 464 9.06 -28.59 4.33
CA ASN A 464 8.18 -29.39 3.46
C ASN A 464 6.83 -28.71 3.15
N GLY A 465 6.60 -27.50 3.67
CA GLY A 465 5.39 -26.70 3.49
C GLY A 465 4.27 -26.97 4.50
N LYS A 466 4.37 -28.01 5.35
CA LYS A 466 3.36 -28.29 6.39
C LYS A 466 3.45 -27.27 7.52
N VAL A 467 2.31 -27.01 8.16
CA VAL A 467 2.23 -26.16 9.36
C VAL A 467 1.91 -27.01 10.56
N ARG A 468 2.71 -26.85 11.61
CA ARG A 468 2.53 -27.54 12.88
C ARG A 468 2.15 -26.55 13.96
N ARG A 469 1.27 -26.98 14.86
CA ARG A 469 0.99 -26.28 16.12
C ARG A 469 1.97 -26.76 17.17
N VAL A 470 2.61 -25.83 17.88
CA VAL A 470 3.59 -26.14 18.91
C VAL A 470 3.09 -25.56 20.24
N PRO A 471 2.59 -26.39 21.16
CA PRO A 471 2.13 -25.94 22.46
C PRO A 471 3.29 -25.56 23.38
N MET A 472 3.02 -24.72 24.39
CA MET A 472 4.02 -24.33 25.38
C MET A 472 4.55 -25.54 26.14
N THR A 473 3.65 -26.41 26.60
CA THR A 473 3.96 -27.63 27.34
C THR A 473 3.76 -28.87 26.47
N GLY A 474 4.67 -29.84 26.60
CA GLY A 474 4.66 -31.10 25.85
C GLY A 474 5.94 -31.33 25.04
N PHE A 475 6.63 -32.44 25.32
CA PHE A 475 7.60 -33.00 24.38
C PHE A 475 6.85 -33.45 23.13
N ASP A 476 7.43 -33.15 21.97
CA ASP A 476 7.05 -33.79 20.72
C ASP A 476 7.21 -35.30 20.89
N LYS A 477 6.12 -36.01 21.20
CA LYS A 477 6.06 -37.43 20.90
C LYS A 477 6.00 -37.54 19.39
N TRP A 478 7.17 -37.66 18.81
CA TRP A 478 7.37 -38.14 17.46
C TRP A 478 6.95 -39.61 17.45
N THR A 479 5.75 -39.89 16.96
CA THR A 479 5.37 -41.24 16.55
C THR A 479 5.13 -41.20 15.05
N ASP A 480 6.00 -41.89 14.31
CA ASP A 480 5.87 -42.23 12.88
C ASP A 480 4.64 -43.12 12.58
N GLU A 481 3.51 -42.92 13.27
CA GLU A 481 2.33 -43.79 13.17
C GLU A 481 1.25 -43.27 12.22
N GLU A 482 1.33 -42.04 11.70
CA GLU A 482 0.40 -41.57 10.66
C GLU A 482 0.81 -41.98 9.22
N ALA A 483 1.88 -42.77 9.07
CA ALA A 483 2.30 -43.33 7.79
C ALA A 483 1.76 -44.76 7.54
N ALA A 484 1.06 -45.37 8.50
CA ALA A 484 0.60 -46.74 8.37
C ALA A 484 -0.75 -46.94 9.06
N HIS A 485 -1.85 -46.80 8.32
CA HIS A 485 -3.18 -47.45 8.46
C HIS A 485 -4.10 -46.77 7.42
N SER A 486 -4.76 -47.42 6.45
CA SER A 486 -4.85 -48.81 6.03
C SER A 486 -5.53 -48.81 4.66
N GLU A 487 -4.94 -49.53 3.70
CA GLU A 487 -5.61 -49.97 2.48
C GLU A 487 -6.54 -51.17 2.76
N HIS A 488 -7.64 -51.25 1.97
CA HIS A 488 -8.53 -52.39 1.65
C HIS A 488 -9.90 -52.58 2.37
N SER A 489 -10.98 -52.06 1.71
CA SER A 489 -12.13 -52.75 1.03
C SER A 489 -12.99 -53.85 1.74
N PRO A 490 -14.22 -54.24 1.26
CA PRO A 490 -15.07 -53.74 0.15
C PRO A 490 -16.61 -53.59 0.44
N SER A 491 -17.32 -53.04 -0.57
CA SER A 491 -18.73 -53.32 -0.97
C SER A 491 -19.92 -52.75 -0.17
N CYS A 492 -20.67 -51.85 -0.82
CA CYS A 492 -22.05 -52.12 -1.30
C CYS A 492 -22.47 -51.05 -2.34
N TRP A 493 -22.57 -51.46 -3.61
CA TRP A 493 -23.50 -50.89 -4.61
C TRP A 493 -24.93 -51.38 -4.24
N VAL A 494 -26.06 -50.78 -4.63
CA VAL A 494 -26.55 -50.42 -5.98
C VAL A 494 -27.74 -49.39 -5.86
N PRO A 495 -28.49 -48.98 -6.92
CA PRO A 495 -28.44 -47.65 -7.56
C PRO A 495 -29.80 -46.90 -7.54
N LEU A 496 -29.88 -45.72 -8.17
CA LEU A 496 -30.92 -45.36 -9.18
C LEU A 496 -30.74 -43.89 -9.66
N THR A 497 -30.42 -43.76 -10.95
CA THR A 497 -30.96 -42.83 -11.98
C THR A 497 -31.39 -41.42 -11.56
N GLY A 498 -31.02 -40.29 -12.19
CA GLY A 498 -30.38 -40.02 -13.48
C GLY A 498 -30.99 -38.73 -14.06
N SER A 499 -30.18 -37.71 -14.37
CA SER A 499 -30.38 -36.81 -15.52
C SER A 499 -29.16 -35.88 -15.69
N LYS A 500 -28.58 -35.90 -16.89
CA LYS A 500 -27.48 -35.05 -17.38
C LYS A 500 -27.89 -33.58 -17.48
N ALA A 501 -26.95 -32.66 -17.25
CA ALA A 501 -26.66 -31.54 -18.18
C ALA A 501 -25.35 -30.80 -17.80
N ASP A 502 -24.33 -31.03 -18.63
CA ASP A 502 -23.23 -30.16 -19.09
C ASP A 502 -22.42 -29.27 -18.13
N SER A 503 -21.17 -29.70 -17.98
CA SER A 503 -19.97 -28.92 -17.66
C SER A 503 -19.62 -27.89 -18.74
N GLY A 504 -19.32 -26.66 -18.34
CA GLY A 504 -18.75 -25.63 -19.22
C GLY A 504 -17.71 -24.76 -18.51
N ALA A 505 -16.49 -25.26 -18.39
CA ALA A 505 -15.32 -24.44 -18.10
C ALA A 505 -15.00 -23.56 -19.32
N GLY A 506 -15.13 -22.25 -19.21
CA GLY A 506 -14.84 -21.31 -20.29
C GLY A 506 -13.46 -20.66 -20.16
N THR A 507 -12.44 -21.21 -20.81
CA THR A 507 -11.23 -20.45 -21.17
C THR A 507 -11.62 -19.27 -22.07
N MET A 508 -11.37 -18.04 -21.64
CA MET A 508 -11.59 -16.84 -22.46
C MET A 508 -10.47 -16.77 -23.52
N ARG A 509 -10.76 -17.20 -24.75
CA ARG A 509 -9.85 -17.04 -25.90
C ARG A 509 -10.06 -15.66 -26.50
N LEU A 510 -9.11 -14.75 -26.28
CA LEU A 510 -9.03 -13.50 -27.04
C LEU A 510 -8.65 -13.82 -28.49
N LYS A 511 -9.32 -13.18 -29.45
CA LYS A 511 -9.02 -13.34 -30.88
C LYS A 511 -8.42 -12.05 -31.42
N LEU A 512 -7.45 -12.18 -32.32
CA LEU A 512 -7.01 -11.07 -33.15
C LEU A 512 -8.15 -10.72 -34.09
N VAL A 513 -8.66 -9.50 -34.03
CA VAL A 513 -9.80 -9.06 -34.85
C VAL A 513 -9.34 -8.30 -36.10
N GLY A 514 -8.08 -7.83 -36.13
CA GLY A 514 -7.43 -7.29 -37.33
C GLY A 514 -6.37 -6.23 -37.02
N ARG A 515 -5.57 -5.85 -38.04
CA ARG A 515 -4.86 -4.58 -38.11
C ARG A 515 -5.76 -3.62 -38.89
N ILE A 516 -6.12 -2.48 -38.31
CA ILE A 516 -6.94 -1.47 -39.00
C ILE A 516 -6.00 -0.59 -39.81
N GLY A 517 -5.88 -0.87 -41.11
CA GLY A 517 -5.25 0.02 -42.06
C GLY A 517 -6.28 1.03 -42.58
N PHE A 518 -6.05 2.32 -42.38
CA PHE A 518 -6.82 3.35 -43.08
C PHE A 518 -6.12 3.66 -44.40
N GLU A 519 -6.72 3.31 -45.54
CA GLU A 519 -6.27 3.87 -46.82
C GLU A 519 -6.61 5.36 -46.87
N PRO A 520 -5.64 6.25 -47.15
CA PRO A 520 -5.94 7.65 -47.40
C PRO A 520 -6.67 7.77 -48.74
N LEU A 521 -7.90 8.26 -48.70
CA LEU A 521 -8.57 8.76 -49.90
C LEU A 521 -7.82 10.00 -50.42
N ASN A 522 -7.35 9.87 -51.66
CA ASN A 522 -6.78 10.85 -52.58
C ASN A 522 -5.25 11.00 -52.64
N SER A 523 -4.75 10.42 -53.74
CA SER A 523 -3.59 10.80 -54.54
C SER A 523 -3.45 12.30 -54.78
N GLN A 524 -2.23 12.83 -54.67
CA GLN A 524 -1.41 13.38 -55.78
C GLN A 524 -0.19 14.13 -55.21
N PHE A 525 0.91 14.03 -55.96
CA PHE A 525 2.24 14.65 -55.80
C PHE A 525 3.35 13.80 -55.16
N ALA A 526 4.20 13.32 -56.08
CA ALA A 526 5.57 12.83 -55.96
C ALA A 526 6.51 13.90 -55.31
N HIS A 527 7.76 13.68 -54.89
CA HIS A 527 8.87 12.88 -55.41
C HIS A 527 10.00 12.80 -54.35
N SER A 528 10.88 11.79 -54.54
CA SER A 528 12.34 11.74 -54.24
C SER A 528 12.88 12.10 -52.85
N ALA A 529 13.63 11.17 -52.23
CA ALA A 529 15.10 11.17 -52.30
C ALA A 529 15.70 9.99 -51.52
N SER A 530 16.73 9.40 -52.12
CA SER A 530 17.51 8.24 -51.68
C SER A 530 18.73 8.62 -50.82
N SER A 531 19.29 7.58 -50.19
CA SER A 531 20.73 7.33 -49.92
C SER A 531 21.54 8.27 -49.00
N ALA A 532 22.14 7.70 -47.94
CA ALA A 532 23.60 7.60 -47.78
C ALA A 532 24.01 6.90 -46.46
N VAL A 533 24.69 5.76 -46.64
CA VAL A 533 25.87 5.21 -45.95
C VAL A 533 26.62 6.16 -45.00
N ASP A 534 26.99 5.71 -43.78
CA ASP A 534 28.40 5.38 -43.47
C ASP A 534 28.63 4.62 -42.15
N SER A 535 29.60 3.72 -42.25
CA SER A 535 30.22 2.83 -41.28
C SER A 535 31.46 3.47 -40.66
N SER A 536 31.79 3.15 -39.40
CA SER A 536 33.19 2.96 -39.00
C SER A 536 33.38 2.43 -37.57
N LEU A 537 34.18 1.36 -37.53
CA LEU A 537 35.30 1.06 -36.64
C LEU A 537 35.10 0.21 -35.37
N GLU A 538 35.69 -0.97 -35.50
CA GLU A 538 35.95 -2.08 -34.59
C GLU A 538 37.12 -1.85 -33.59
N THR A 539 37.05 -2.64 -32.50
CA THR A 539 38.13 -3.38 -31.80
C THR A 539 39.20 -2.68 -30.93
N ALA A 540 39.14 -3.00 -29.63
CA ALA A 540 40.20 -3.50 -28.74
C ALA A 540 39.52 -3.79 -27.37
N GLY A 541 39.74 -4.84 -26.57
CA GLY A 541 40.88 -5.71 -26.31
C GLY A 541 40.88 -5.99 -24.79
N THR A 542 41.13 -7.22 -24.39
CA THR A 542 40.75 -7.87 -23.12
C THR A 542 41.55 -7.47 -21.85
N ALA A 543 40.89 -7.64 -20.69
CA ALA A 543 41.41 -8.17 -19.40
C ALA A 543 41.75 -7.23 -18.22
N MET A 544 41.07 -7.52 -17.10
CA MET A 544 41.54 -7.69 -15.70
C MET A 544 40.86 -6.89 -14.58
N ARG A 545 40.66 -7.64 -13.50
CA ARG A 545 40.04 -7.36 -12.20
C ARG A 545 40.55 -6.07 -11.53
N GLY A 546 39.67 -5.39 -10.80
CA GLY A 546 40.04 -4.41 -9.79
C GLY A 546 38.89 -3.49 -9.40
N VAL A 547 38.40 -3.63 -8.18
CA VAL A 547 37.81 -2.59 -7.29
C VAL A 547 37.27 -1.33 -7.99
N MET A 548 35.94 -1.16 -8.03
CA MET A 548 35.37 0.14 -8.40
C MET A 548 35.70 1.20 -7.33
N PRO A 549 36.25 2.36 -7.71
CA PRO A 549 36.46 3.48 -6.79
C PRO A 549 35.13 4.20 -6.50
N PRO A 550 35.02 4.90 -5.36
CA PRO A 550 33.78 5.55 -4.93
C PRO A 550 33.46 6.71 -5.88
N ILE A 551 32.39 6.56 -6.68
CA ILE A 551 31.87 7.66 -7.48
C ILE A 551 31.23 8.66 -6.52
N LEU A 552 31.70 9.91 -6.60
CA LEU A 552 31.12 11.08 -5.98
C LEU A 552 29.62 11.21 -6.34
N VAL A 553 28.74 10.75 -5.45
CA VAL A 553 27.28 10.99 -5.52
C VAL A 553 26.90 12.05 -4.48
N THR A 554 27.55 13.21 -4.49
CA THR A 554 27.26 14.27 -3.50
C THR A 554 26.95 15.65 -4.09
N SER A 555 27.01 15.85 -5.41
CA SER A 555 26.68 17.16 -6.01
C SER A 555 25.49 17.18 -6.99
N ALA A 556 25.10 16.03 -7.56
CA ALA A 556 24.01 15.97 -8.55
C ALA A 556 22.59 15.93 -7.96
N LEU A 557 22.45 15.67 -6.65
CA LEU A 557 21.15 15.51 -5.99
C LEU A 557 20.55 16.82 -5.45
N ARG A 558 21.25 17.96 -5.54
CA ARG A 558 20.74 19.25 -5.00
C ARG A 558 19.83 20.06 -5.94
N ASP A 559 19.88 19.84 -7.26
CA ASP A 559 19.17 20.71 -8.23
C ASP A 559 17.94 20.05 -8.92
N GLY A 560 17.65 18.77 -8.65
CA GLY A 560 16.37 18.08 -8.91
C GLY A 560 15.94 17.84 -10.37
N ILE A 561 16.35 18.68 -11.32
CA ILE A 561 16.01 18.58 -12.76
C ILE A 561 17.22 19.13 -13.52
N GLY A 562 17.82 18.34 -14.44
CA GLY A 562 19.05 18.68 -15.16
C GLY A 562 18.97 19.84 -16.18
N ILE A 563 17.97 20.71 -16.08
CA ILE A 563 17.72 21.85 -16.97
C ILE A 563 18.26 23.12 -16.31
N LEU A 564 19.17 23.81 -17.02
CA LEU A 564 19.83 25.04 -16.57
C LEU A 564 19.45 26.22 -17.47
N PHE A 565 19.13 27.35 -16.86
CA PHE A 565 18.78 28.60 -17.52
C PHE A 565 19.99 29.53 -17.49
N LEU A 566 20.49 29.91 -18.67
CA LEU A 566 21.71 30.69 -18.85
C LEU A 566 21.39 32.02 -19.54
N VAL A 567 21.96 33.12 -19.06
CA VAL A 567 21.78 34.46 -19.65
C VAL A 567 23.13 35.07 -19.98
N LYS A 568 23.19 35.85 -21.07
CA LYS A 568 24.40 36.62 -21.40
C LYS A 568 24.54 37.81 -20.46
N GLN A 569 25.71 37.95 -19.86
CA GLN A 569 26.10 39.09 -19.04
C GLN A 569 27.45 39.60 -19.58
N GLY A 570 27.39 40.61 -20.45
CA GLY A 570 28.54 41.08 -21.22
C GLY A 570 29.10 39.97 -22.13
N CYS A 571 30.41 39.72 -22.04
CA CYS A 571 31.09 38.65 -22.78
C CYS A 571 30.97 37.26 -22.11
N SER A 572 30.30 37.16 -20.95
CA SER A 572 30.18 35.93 -20.17
C SER A 572 28.73 35.42 -20.13
N THR A 573 28.55 34.16 -19.73
CA THR A 573 27.23 33.58 -19.54
C THR A 573 27.04 33.22 -18.06
N ARG A 574 25.94 33.66 -17.46
CA ARG A 574 25.60 33.43 -16.05
C ARG A 574 24.41 32.48 -15.94
N LYS A 575 24.46 31.55 -14.98
CA LYS A 575 23.30 30.72 -14.58
C LYS A 575 22.31 31.59 -13.78
N GLN A 576 21.06 31.66 -14.22
CA GLN A 576 20.00 32.27 -13.40
C GLN A 576 19.62 31.34 -12.25
N MET A 577 19.41 31.90 -11.07
CA MET A 577 18.92 31.16 -9.91
C MET A 577 17.41 30.88 -10.05
N LEU A 578 16.93 29.81 -9.42
CA LEU A 578 15.52 29.39 -9.53
C LEU A 578 14.53 30.44 -9.00
N SER A 579 14.94 31.22 -8.01
CA SER A 579 14.17 32.30 -7.38
C SER A 579 14.20 33.63 -8.15
N GLU A 580 15.05 33.75 -9.19
CA GLU A 580 15.13 34.94 -10.04
C GLU A 580 13.94 35.00 -11.02
N GLU A 581 13.55 36.21 -11.39
CA GLU A 581 12.60 36.40 -12.50
C GLU A 581 13.26 36.02 -13.82
N VAL A 582 12.54 35.30 -14.67
CA VAL A 582 13.09 34.80 -15.92
C VAL A 582 13.42 35.95 -16.89
N ALA A 583 14.68 36.05 -17.30
CA ALA A 583 15.13 37.06 -18.27
C ALA A 583 14.42 36.96 -19.64
N THR A 584 14.47 38.04 -20.42
CA THR A 584 13.83 38.14 -21.75
C THR A 584 14.47 37.26 -22.82
N SER A 585 15.75 36.90 -22.67
CA SER A 585 16.46 36.01 -23.57
C SER A 585 17.30 35.03 -22.75
N VAL A 586 16.97 33.74 -22.85
CA VAL A 586 17.57 32.68 -22.05
C VAL A 586 18.03 31.55 -22.93
N ILE A 587 19.24 31.04 -22.66
CA ILE A 587 19.77 29.82 -23.24
C ILE A 587 19.49 28.67 -22.26
N VAL A 588 18.76 27.66 -22.71
CA VAL A 588 18.37 26.48 -21.93
C VAL A 588 19.35 25.35 -22.24
N LYS A 589 20.08 24.91 -21.21
CA LYS A 589 21.02 23.78 -21.28
C LYS A 589 20.42 22.57 -20.57
N GLY A 590 20.57 21.37 -21.12
CA GLY A 590 20.01 20.13 -20.56
C GLY A 590 18.88 19.50 -21.38
N ILE A 591 18.46 20.15 -22.48
CA ILE A 591 17.49 19.61 -23.44
C ILE A 591 18.11 19.56 -24.84
N LYS A 592 17.66 18.61 -25.69
CA LYS A 592 18.13 18.49 -27.08
C LYS A 592 17.24 19.23 -28.09
N SER A 593 15.95 19.37 -27.77
CA SER A 593 14.93 20.05 -28.57
C SER A 593 13.76 20.46 -27.66
N PHE A 594 12.95 21.42 -28.10
CA PHE A 594 11.65 21.73 -27.47
C PHE A 594 10.55 20.76 -27.91
N ARG A 595 10.85 19.81 -28.80
CA ARG A 595 9.94 18.72 -29.16
C ARG A 595 10.18 17.51 -28.24
N PRO A 596 9.11 16.88 -27.72
CA PRO A 596 9.24 15.60 -27.03
C PRO A 596 9.91 14.58 -27.97
N SER A 597 10.89 13.82 -27.46
CA SER A 597 11.43 12.70 -28.21
C SER A 597 10.35 11.63 -28.35
N ARG A 598 10.03 11.23 -29.59
CA ARG A 598 9.11 10.11 -29.84
C ARG A 598 9.66 8.86 -29.14
N HIS A 599 8.89 8.30 -28.22
CA HIS A 599 9.25 7.03 -27.59
C HIS A 599 8.86 5.90 -28.55
N GLU A 600 9.85 5.19 -29.06
CA GLU A 600 9.64 4.01 -29.89
C GLU A 600 9.47 2.78 -28.98
N TRP A 601 8.26 2.23 -28.96
CA TRP A 601 7.99 0.99 -28.27
C TRP A 601 8.53 -0.19 -29.10
N PRO A 602 9.32 -1.11 -28.53
CA PRO A 602 9.88 -2.25 -29.26
C PRO A 602 8.81 -3.29 -29.66
N HIS A 603 7.59 -3.17 -29.14
CA HIS A 603 6.48 -4.07 -29.38
C HIS A 603 5.19 -3.28 -29.71
N PRO A 604 4.23 -3.88 -30.44
CA PRO A 604 2.96 -3.23 -30.74
C PRO A 604 2.17 -2.93 -29.46
N THR A 605 1.49 -1.79 -29.42
CA THR A 605 0.55 -1.46 -28.34
C THR A 605 -0.71 -2.32 -28.46
N GLY A 606 -1.01 -3.13 -27.46
CA GLY A 606 -2.25 -3.90 -27.42
C GLY A 606 -3.44 -3.05 -26.95
N VAL A 607 -4.47 -2.92 -27.78
CA VAL A 607 -5.76 -2.32 -27.43
C VAL A 607 -6.75 -3.45 -27.15
N ILE A 608 -7.23 -3.58 -25.91
CA ILE A 608 -8.14 -4.66 -25.52
C ILE A 608 -9.58 -4.14 -25.53
N GLY A 609 -10.40 -4.77 -26.38
CA GLY A 609 -11.78 -4.41 -26.70
C GLY A 609 -11.86 -3.62 -28.01
N ALA A 610 -12.53 -4.16 -29.01
CA ALA A 610 -12.90 -3.50 -30.26
C ALA A 610 -14.30 -2.87 -30.20
N GLY A 611 -14.73 -2.42 -29.00
CA GLY A 611 -15.92 -1.58 -28.82
C GLY A 611 -15.61 -0.09 -29.06
N TYR A 612 -16.56 0.79 -28.73
CA TYR A 612 -16.44 2.24 -28.96
C TYR A 612 -15.12 2.85 -28.49
N ASN A 613 -14.76 2.68 -27.20
CA ASN A 613 -13.55 3.30 -26.66
C ASN A 613 -12.26 2.71 -27.24
N GLY A 614 -12.17 1.39 -27.42
CA GLY A 614 -10.94 0.79 -27.92
C GLY A 614 -10.66 1.12 -29.38
N LEU A 615 -11.69 1.14 -30.22
CA LEU A 615 -11.50 1.62 -31.60
C LEU A 615 -11.17 3.12 -31.64
N LYS A 616 -11.77 3.93 -30.75
CA LYS A 616 -11.45 5.35 -30.66
C LYS A 616 -10.00 5.58 -30.25
N THR A 617 -9.49 4.80 -29.31
CA THR A 617 -8.07 4.77 -28.91
C THR A 617 -7.16 4.36 -30.07
N ALA A 618 -7.51 3.31 -30.82
CA ALA A 618 -6.79 2.88 -32.02
C ALA A 618 -6.70 3.99 -33.08
N MET A 619 -7.81 4.69 -33.34
CA MET A 619 -7.84 5.82 -34.27
C MET A 619 -6.97 7.00 -33.80
N LEU A 620 -6.99 7.31 -32.50
CA LEU A 620 -6.12 8.35 -31.94
C LEU A 620 -4.64 7.99 -32.09
N TYR A 621 -4.27 6.72 -31.91
CA TYR A 621 -2.92 6.25 -32.19
C TYR A 621 -2.55 6.43 -33.66
N THR A 622 -3.41 6.00 -34.60
CA THR A 622 -3.17 6.20 -36.04
C THR A 622 -3.03 7.69 -36.37
N LYS A 623 -3.90 8.57 -35.85
CA LYS A 623 -3.85 10.02 -36.08
C LYS A 623 -2.58 10.66 -35.51
N ALA A 624 -2.06 10.14 -34.41
CA ALA A 624 -0.78 10.54 -33.83
C ALA A 624 0.43 9.94 -34.58
N GLY A 625 0.21 9.25 -35.71
CA GLY A 625 1.24 8.59 -36.50
C GLY A 625 1.80 7.32 -35.86
N ASN A 626 1.15 6.78 -34.83
CA ASN A 626 1.48 5.51 -34.19
C ASN A 626 0.61 4.38 -34.76
N ASP A 627 1.11 3.70 -35.76
CA ASP A 627 0.48 2.55 -36.43
C ASP A 627 0.90 1.20 -35.82
N ASN A 628 1.83 1.19 -34.86
CA ASN A 628 2.31 -0.01 -34.19
C ASN A 628 1.38 -0.41 -33.03
N TYR A 629 0.13 -0.76 -33.34
CA TYR A 629 -0.84 -1.27 -32.37
C TYR A 629 -1.62 -2.48 -32.90
N VAL A 630 -2.20 -3.24 -31.98
CA VAL A 630 -3.03 -4.41 -32.28
C VAL A 630 -4.29 -4.35 -31.44
N VAL A 631 -5.46 -4.49 -32.07
CA VAL A 631 -6.75 -4.51 -31.35
C VAL A 631 -7.21 -5.95 -31.14
N PHE A 632 -7.47 -6.30 -29.89
CA PHE A 632 -7.99 -7.61 -29.48
C PHE A 632 -9.43 -7.47 -29.03
N ASP A 633 -10.31 -8.40 -29.38
CA ASP A 633 -11.65 -8.51 -28.79
C ASP A 633 -11.94 -9.98 -28.47
N ARG A 634 -12.93 -10.20 -27.60
CA ARG A 634 -13.48 -11.52 -27.34
C ARG A 634 -14.39 -11.98 -28.48
N ASN A 635 -14.97 -11.04 -29.22
CA ASN A 635 -15.76 -11.28 -30.41
C ASN A 635 -14.83 -11.40 -31.63
N ASP A 636 -15.21 -12.20 -32.61
CA ASP A 636 -14.49 -12.34 -33.88
C ASP A 636 -14.82 -11.24 -34.90
N LYS A 637 -15.56 -10.22 -34.47
CA LYS A 637 -15.95 -9.05 -35.27
C LYS A 637 -15.71 -7.77 -34.49
N VAL A 638 -15.44 -6.70 -35.22
CA VAL A 638 -15.28 -5.34 -34.67
C VAL A 638 -16.62 -4.81 -34.19
N GLY A 639 -16.66 -4.27 -32.98
CA GLY A 639 -17.81 -3.60 -32.37
C GLY A 639 -18.17 -4.02 -30.95
N GLY A 640 -17.44 -5.00 -30.40
CA GLY A 640 -17.56 -5.43 -29.01
C GLY A 640 -18.97 -5.89 -28.62
N TYR A 641 -19.26 -5.92 -27.32
CA TYR A 641 -20.55 -6.39 -26.80
C TYR A 641 -21.72 -5.48 -27.18
N CYS A 642 -21.51 -4.16 -27.15
CA CYS A 642 -22.58 -3.18 -27.33
C CYS A 642 -23.15 -3.19 -28.75
N TRP A 643 -22.32 -3.31 -29.78
CA TRP A 643 -22.78 -3.31 -31.18
C TRP A 643 -23.08 -4.70 -31.73
N ILE A 644 -22.48 -5.77 -31.19
CA ILE A 644 -22.66 -7.14 -31.71
C ILE A 644 -23.63 -7.97 -30.86
N THR A 645 -23.56 -7.86 -29.53
CA THR A 645 -24.25 -8.79 -28.63
C THR A 645 -25.51 -8.20 -27.98
N ALA A 646 -25.46 -6.91 -27.59
CA ALA A 646 -26.57 -6.22 -26.96
C ALA A 646 -27.58 -5.63 -27.95
N ALA A 647 -27.17 -5.45 -29.22
CA ALA A 647 -28.03 -4.95 -30.27
C ALA A 647 -29.13 -5.97 -30.63
N ASN A 648 -30.39 -5.58 -30.45
CA ASN A 648 -31.56 -6.35 -30.88
C ASN A 648 -32.47 -5.50 -31.79
N THR A 649 -33.47 -6.11 -32.41
CA THR A 649 -34.39 -5.44 -33.36
C THR A 649 -35.19 -4.28 -32.74
N HIS A 650 -35.25 -4.19 -31.40
CA HIS A 650 -35.99 -3.19 -30.63
C HIS A 650 -35.09 -2.14 -29.97
N SER A 651 -33.79 -2.38 -29.81
CA SER A 651 -32.83 -1.47 -29.16
C SER A 651 -32.36 -0.34 -30.09
N LYS A 652 -33.30 0.25 -30.85
CA LYS A 652 -33.10 1.28 -31.89
C LYS A 652 -32.31 2.53 -31.47
N LEU A 653 -31.93 2.70 -30.20
CA LEU A 653 -31.58 4.02 -29.64
C LEU A 653 -30.09 4.30 -29.47
N GLN A 654 -29.16 3.35 -29.70
CA GLN A 654 -27.72 3.63 -29.50
C GLN A 654 -26.94 3.94 -30.77
N THR A 655 -27.40 3.54 -31.96
CA THR A 655 -26.69 3.85 -33.23
C THR A 655 -27.28 5.03 -34.00
N GLU A 656 -28.46 5.51 -33.59
CA GLU A 656 -29.15 6.65 -34.24
C GLU A 656 -28.79 8.00 -33.60
N PHE A 657 -28.17 7.99 -32.42
CA PHE A 657 -27.56 9.18 -31.80
C PHE A 657 -26.08 9.28 -32.19
N GLY A 658 -25.67 10.42 -32.75
CA GLY A 658 -24.27 10.74 -33.09
C GLY A 658 -23.27 10.55 -31.95
N SER A 659 -23.71 10.47 -30.68
CA SER A 659 -22.87 10.24 -29.50
C SER A 659 -22.16 8.88 -29.45
N PHE A 660 -22.56 7.91 -30.28
CA PHE A 660 -21.89 6.60 -30.40
C PHE A 660 -21.16 6.44 -31.73
N HIS A 661 -21.09 7.48 -32.54
CA HIS A 661 -20.28 7.50 -33.75
C HIS A 661 -18.81 7.69 -33.35
N ILE A 662 -17.91 6.83 -33.83
CA ILE A 662 -16.50 6.84 -33.40
C ILE A 662 -15.79 8.17 -33.70
N TRP A 663 -16.28 8.92 -34.68
CA TRP A 663 -15.79 10.24 -35.06
C TRP A 663 -16.39 11.39 -34.24
N TRP A 664 -17.27 11.11 -33.27
CA TRP A 664 -17.92 12.12 -32.43
C TRP A 664 -17.15 12.39 -31.13
N GLY A 665 -16.83 13.66 -30.86
CA GLY A 665 -16.15 14.10 -29.65
C GLY A 665 -15.34 15.39 -29.83
N GLN A 666 -15.09 16.13 -28.73
CA GLN A 666 -14.29 17.37 -28.73
C GLN A 666 -12.85 17.15 -29.23
N ASP A 667 -12.38 15.92 -29.12
CA ASP A 667 -11.07 15.41 -29.49
C ASP A 667 -10.88 15.24 -31.01
N LEU A 668 -11.96 15.30 -31.81
CA LEU A 668 -11.91 15.13 -33.27
C LEU A 668 -12.58 16.26 -34.08
N VAL A 669 -13.33 17.17 -33.45
CA VAL A 669 -14.03 18.28 -34.14
C VAL A 669 -13.36 19.61 -33.81
N THR A 670 -12.83 20.30 -34.84
CA THR A 670 -12.07 21.56 -34.67
C THR A 670 -12.93 22.83 -34.62
N GLU A 671 -14.23 22.76 -34.92
CA GLU A 671 -15.16 23.91 -34.82
C GLU A 671 -16.52 23.51 -34.24
N LYS A 672 -17.10 24.40 -33.41
CA LYS A 672 -18.41 24.33 -32.72
C LYS A 672 -19.30 23.12 -33.05
N CYS A 673 -19.09 22.02 -32.33
CA CYS A 673 -19.97 20.85 -32.13
C CYS A 673 -21.32 20.83 -32.92
N PRO A 674 -21.33 20.66 -34.25
CA PRO A 674 -22.58 20.47 -34.99
C PRO A 674 -22.86 18.97 -35.09
N TYR A 675 -24.11 18.54 -34.87
CA TYR A 675 -24.52 17.16 -35.17
C TYR A 675 -24.22 16.84 -36.65
N PRO A 676 -23.66 15.67 -37.00
CA PRO A 676 -23.29 15.40 -38.38
C PRO A 676 -24.59 15.19 -39.18
N LYS A 677 -24.95 16.14 -40.03
CA LYS A 677 -26.06 15.97 -40.99
C LYS A 677 -25.48 15.33 -42.25
N GLY A 678 -25.95 14.13 -42.60
CA GLY A 678 -25.61 13.43 -43.85
C GLY A 678 -24.43 12.46 -43.77
N TRP A 679 -23.93 12.12 -42.58
CA TRP A 679 -22.92 11.06 -42.44
C TRP A 679 -23.58 9.68 -42.51
N GLU A 680 -23.00 8.76 -43.28
CA GLU A 680 -23.48 7.38 -43.32
C GLU A 680 -23.24 6.68 -41.97
N ILE A 681 -24.29 6.10 -41.41
CA ILE A 681 -24.25 5.39 -40.12
C ILE A 681 -23.57 4.04 -40.35
N TRP A 682 -22.43 3.80 -39.67
CA TRP A 682 -21.75 2.50 -39.66
C TRP A 682 -21.82 1.82 -38.28
N PRO A 683 -22.13 0.51 -38.21
CA PRO A 683 -22.48 -0.36 -39.33
C PRO A 683 -23.89 -0.09 -39.86
N LYS A 684 -24.09 -0.20 -41.19
CA LYS A 684 -25.45 -0.08 -41.77
C LYS A 684 -26.32 -1.23 -41.27
N LYS A 685 -27.64 -1.04 -41.19
CA LYS A 685 -28.60 -2.07 -40.70
C LYS A 685 -28.51 -3.42 -41.43
N LYS A 686 -28.05 -3.43 -42.69
CA LYS A 686 -27.81 -4.66 -43.47
C LYS A 686 -26.46 -5.33 -43.18
N GLU A 687 -25.53 -4.60 -42.56
CA GLU A 687 -24.16 -5.03 -42.22
C GLU A 687 -24.04 -5.48 -40.76
N ALA A 688 -24.97 -5.04 -39.90
CA ALA A 688 -25.11 -5.57 -38.55
C ALA A 688 -25.57 -7.05 -38.62
N PRO A 689 -24.89 -7.98 -37.94
CA PRO A 689 -25.27 -9.40 -38.00
C PRO A 689 -26.63 -9.59 -37.33
N LEU A 690 -27.68 -9.74 -38.13
CA LEU A 690 -28.98 -10.18 -37.64
C LEU A 690 -28.83 -11.62 -37.13
N ARG A 691 -29.34 -11.87 -35.93
CA ARG A 691 -29.36 -13.19 -35.31
C ARG A 691 -30.30 -14.09 -36.11
N ASP A 692 -29.76 -14.79 -37.09
CA ASP A 692 -30.50 -15.79 -37.85
C ASP A 692 -30.81 -16.97 -36.91
N GLN A 693 -32.09 -17.36 -36.82
CA GLN A 693 -32.56 -18.42 -35.91
C GLN A 693 -32.24 -19.85 -36.38
N GLY A 694 -31.34 -20.02 -37.36
CA GLY A 694 -30.98 -21.34 -37.89
C GLY A 694 -29.51 -21.39 -38.27
N GLY A 695 -28.80 -22.38 -37.75
CA GLY A 695 -27.36 -22.51 -37.94
C GLY A 695 -26.94 -22.63 -39.40
N ARG A 696 -26.06 -21.73 -39.85
CA ARG A 696 -24.89 -22.00 -40.71
C ARG A 696 -23.98 -20.78 -40.71
N ARG A 697 -22.70 -20.99 -40.37
CA ARG A 697 -21.65 -19.96 -40.43
C ARG A 697 -21.25 -19.76 -41.90
N ASN A 698 -21.63 -18.63 -42.49
CA ASN A 698 -20.92 -18.09 -43.65
C ASN A 698 -20.04 -16.93 -43.18
N GLY A 699 -18.73 -17.09 -43.39
CA GLY A 699 -17.73 -16.08 -43.09
C GLY A 699 -17.84 -14.89 -44.03
N LEU A 700 -17.79 -13.69 -43.47
CA LEU A 700 -17.52 -12.45 -44.18
C LEU A 700 -16.08 -12.05 -43.84
N ASN A 701 -15.19 -12.10 -44.83
CA ASN A 701 -13.90 -11.43 -44.77
C ASN A 701 -14.15 -9.93 -45.00
N LEU A 702 -13.66 -9.09 -44.10
CA LEU A 702 -13.55 -7.65 -44.29
C LEU A 702 -12.04 -7.33 -44.29
N THR A 703 -11.55 -6.89 -45.45
CA THR A 703 -10.25 -6.19 -45.64
C THR A 703 -10.35 -4.77 -45.12
#